data_AF-A0A942BX27-F1
#
_entry.id   AF-A0A942BX27-F1
#
_cell.length_a   1.000
_cell.length_b   1.000
_cell.length_c   1.000
_cell.angle_alpha   90.00
_cell.angle_beta   90.00
_cell.angle_gamma   90.00
#
_symmetry.space_group_name_H-M   'P 1'
#
loop_
_entity.id
_entity.type
_entity.pdbx_description
1 polymer ?
#
loop_
_entity_poly.entity_id
_entity_poly.type
_entity_poly.pdbx_seq_one_letter_code
_entity_poly.pdbx_strand_id
1 'polypeptide(L)'
;MKTLVLSKVMQKTLSMVFIASFLFANTLAFGTNDANRVRTLSSEAVVAKYTTDLTQLGREGRLRKDLSLESEAIRLTNALAEGGLRQPVLVTDLRETRNTIVEQLALNIANGDVPSGLAERAIVRLDVDSVYSNSTNGDEFEGLFTSILDGAVSDHGKKILFIDDLGSVLRSKNVAAKLLSCVAEGKIAVIGGSTAADYRDRIDADTTLADAFTAFTVEGPKAAGSEDEGASSSGNYRGGNLSPDLREMIASDPSGRTRVDVIIQAGNADNPALRRLIASGEARITGRVGSTDTLVVNMPLSTVQALSQSGLANYISPDRPTSSTGHIEDTTGLSLMRSQPALNGRAAYTLDGTGVGIAVLDSGIYAAHNGFKNNAGASRIVANVNFTNSNLSDTSDGYGHGTHVAGLAAGNSNVSSGSYRGVASNANIISVRVLNGNGQGQQSWLLNGLDWVLTNRTTYNIRVVNLSLGATAIDSYTNDPVCLKVKELVDNGIVVIAAAGNLGKDSLGNKRYGQIHSPGNSPYAITIGASNTIGTTAHGDDTIASFSSRGPTRSFYTTSIGTKVFDNIIKPDLVAPGNKVISSKSPMNLMSVENPQLSLDLSNGADSMMYMSGTSMSSPVVAGAAALLLQVNPNLTPQMVKMLLQYTAQPIAGANTFEQGAGELNIEGAVRLARSLRTDVDFRLLTLGDSMVPSGWTMPTASSTVGGSTVSWSQIVTGFYTSLSGSQLVSKFQRVYRRDNSVGEGITFGNGSFSLDNTYLTSGLSINRNVNTSNGSPFGAGTLYLSYGVLVGDGVLVGDGVIVGDGVLVSDGVLVGDGVLIGDGVLIGDGVLIGDGVLVGDSALQGDDTPAMQ
;
A
#
# COMPACT_ATOMS: atom_id res chain seq x y z
N MET A 1 42.63 19.96 48.99
CA MET A 1 42.35 18.66 49.65
C MET A 1 40.94 18.77 50.23
N LYS A 2 40.02 17.85 49.87
CA LYS A 2 38.56 17.84 50.18
C LYS A 2 37.73 18.93 49.48
N THR A 3 36.54 18.75 48.92
CA THR A 3 35.69 17.60 48.51
C THR A 3 34.57 18.24 47.67
N LEU A 4 34.21 17.71 46.49
CA LEU A 4 32.81 17.66 46.04
C LEU A 4 32.67 16.65 44.90
N VAL A 5 32.33 15.44 45.33
CA VAL A 5 31.72 14.36 44.56
C VAL A 5 30.23 14.69 44.45
N LEU A 6 29.70 14.83 43.24
CA LEU A 6 28.29 14.67 42.81
C LEU A 6 28.22 15.17 41.36
N SER A 7 27.78 14.45 40.33
CA SER A 7 27.38 13.05 40.21
C SER A 7 27.56 12.64 38.74
N LYS A 8 28.04 11.41 38.51
CA LYS A 8 28.07 10.70 37.22
C LYS A 8 26.66 10.33 36.70
N VAL A 9 25.61 10.98 37.23
CA VAL A 9 24.21 10.72 36.89
C VAL A 9 23.71 11.75 35.86
N MET A 10 24.20 13.00 35.85
CA MET A 10 23.77 14.00 34.86
C MET A 10 24.36 13.83 33.44
N GLN A 11 25.44 13.07 33.28
CA GLN A 11 25.94 12.70 31.93
C GLN A 11 25.31 11.40 31.39
N LYS A 12 24.54 10.66 32.21
CA LYS A 12 23.76 9.50 31.75
C LYS A 12 22.33 9.87 31.33
N THR A 13 21.79 11.00 31.81
CA THR A 13 20.42 11.44 31.47
C THR A 13 20.33 12.17 30.13
N LEU A 14 21.43 12.67 29.56
CA LEU A 14 21.43 13.32 28.24
C LEU A 14 21.77 12.38 27.07
N SER A 15 22.10 11.12 27.34
CA SER A 15 22.38 10.09 26.31
C SER A 15 21.32 9.00 26.22
N MET A 16 20.25 9.06 27.03
CA MET A 16 19.10 8.15 26.96
C MET A 16 17.94 8.66 26.10
N VAL A 17 17.96 9.91 25.65
CA VAL A 17 16.89 10.49 24.79
C VAL A 17 17.12 10.21 23.29
N PHE A 18 18.27 9.63 22.91
CA PHE A 18 18.60 9.32 21.51
C PHE A 18 18.49 7.81 21.14
N ILE A 19 18.00 6.96 22.04
CA ILE A 19 18.07 5.48 21.90
C ILE A 19 16.71 4.82 21.57
N ALA A 20 15.63 5.57 21.39
CA ALA A 20 14.29 5.01 21.13
C ALA A 20 13.74 5.28 19.71
N SER A 21 14.59 5.28 18.68
CA SER A 21 14.14 5.47 17.30
C SER A 21 14.83 4.50 16.36
N PHE A 22 14.78 3.19 16.62
CA PHE A 22 15.26 2.24 15.61
C PHE A 22 14.74 0.80 15.63
N LEU A 23 13.83 0.37 16.51
CA LEU A 23 13.15 -0.93 16.34
C LEU A 23 11.67 -0.86 16.78
N PHE A 24 10.81 -1.26 15.83
CA PHE A 24 9.35 -1.45 15.82
C PHE A 24 8.47 -0.83 16.93
N ALA A 25 7.58 0.09 16.54
CA ALA A 25 6.31 0.34 17.24
C ALA A 25 5.22 0.78 16.25
N ASN A 26 4.31 -0.14 15.93
CA ASN A 26 2.90 0.19 15.68
C ASN A 26 2.22 0.20 17.06
N THR A 27 1.69 1.33 17.52
CA THR A 27 0.35 1.51 18.14
C THR A 27 0.23 2.94 18.70
N LEU A 28 -0.98 3.48 18.51
CA LEU A 28 -1.42 4.88 18.61
C LEU A 28 -1.44 5.46 20.03
N ALA A 29 -1.34 6.80 20.12
CA ALA A 29 -2.38 7.72 20.66
C ALA A 29 -1.71 9.00 21.20
N PHE A 30 -1.87 10.18 20.60
CA PHE A 30 -3.06 11.03 20.45
C PHE A 30 -3.23 12.09 21.54
N GLY A 31 -3.25 13.34 21.07
CA GLY A 31 -4.16 14.41 21.49
C GLY A 31 -3.49 15.78 21.51
N THR A 32 -4.09 16.90 21.11
CA THR A 32 -5.27 17.35 20.33
C THR A 32 -5.02 18.88 20.16
N ASN A 33 -5.56 19.69 19.26
CA ASN A 33 -6.91 19.84 18.76
C ASN A 33 -6.80 20.54 17.38
N ASP A 34 -7.61 20.14 16.41
CA ASP A 34 -8.52 21.12 15.82
C ASP A 34 -9.72 20.41 15.20
N ALA A 35 -10.85 20.69 15.82
CA ALA A 35 -12.17 20.25 15.44
C ALA A 35 -12.66 21.07 14.24
N ASN A 36 -13.54 20.44 13.47
CA ASN A 36 -14.51 21.02 12.54
C ASN A 36 -14.03 21.43 11.13
N ARG A 37 -14.14 20.49 10.18
CA ARG A 37 -15.16 20.61 9.11
C ARG A 37 -15.51 19.26 8.49
N VAL A 38 -16.62 18.73 8.99
CA VAL A 38 -17.39 17.59 8.51
C VAL A 38 -17.95 17.89 7.11
N ARG A 39 -17.66 17.05 6.11
CA ARG A 39 -18.52 16.92 4.94
C ARG A 39 -19.78 16.18 5.39
N THR A 40 -20.90 16.88 5.44
CA THR A 40 -22.20 16.34 5.83
C THR A 40 -22.68 15.36 4.76
N LEU A 41 -22.22 14.11 4.86
CA LEU A 41 -23.01 12.96 4.43
C LEU A 41 -24.35 13.04 5.18
N SER A 42 -25.47 12.69 4.53
CA SER A 42 -26.74 12.59 5.26
C SER A 42 -26.55 11.65 6.46
N SER A 43 -27.16 11.97 7.60
CA SER A 43 -27.08 11.18 8.82
C SER A 43 -27.39 9.69 8.56
N GLU A 44 -28.35 9.41 7.68
CA GLU A 44 -28.66 8.05 7.22
C GLU A 44 -27.51 7.35 6.47
N ALA A 45 -26.75 8.05 5.62
CA ALA A 45 -25.64 7.46 4.87
C ALA A 45 -24.43 7.15 5.76
N VAL A 46 -24.20 7.97 6.80
CA VAL A 46 -23.17 7.70 7.82
C VAL A 46 -23.57 6.51 8.68
N VAL A 47 -24.82 6.48 9.16
CA VAL A 47 -25.35 5.37 9.97
C VAL A 47 -25.32 4.07 9.16
N ALA A 48 -25.78 4.05 7.91
CA ALA A 48 -25.77 2.84 7.07
C ALA A 48 -24.36 2.30 6.77
N LYS A 49 -23.33 3.17 6.78
CA LYS A 49 -21.95 2.77 6.51
C LYS A 49 -21.29 2.07 7.71
N TYR A 50 -21.63 2.49 8.93
CA TYR A 50 -20.95 2.03 10.16
C TYR A 50 -21.84 1.25 11.13
N THR A 51 -23.10 1.02 10.74
CA THR A 51 -24.03 0.22 11.54
C THR A 51 -24.68 -0.88 10.71
N THR A 52 -25.14 -1.92 11.39
CA THR A 52 -25.89 -3.04 10.80
C THR A 52 -27.24 -3.15 11.52
N ASP A 53 -28.35 -3.03 10.81
CA ASP A 53 -29.68 -3.26 11.38
C ASP A 53 -29.94 -4.77 11.55
N LEU A 54 -29.77 -5.26 12.78
CA LEU A 54 -29.93 -6.67 13.12
C LEU A 54 -31.41 -7.08 13.07
N THR A 55 -32.34 -6.20 13.43
CA THR A 55 -33.78 -6.53 13.38
C THR A 55 -34.26 -6.66 11.94
N GLN A 56 -33.78 -5.81 11.03
CA GLN A 56 -34.04 -5.97 9.60
C GLN A 56 -33.45 -7.29 9.07
N LEU A 57 -32.21 -7.64 9.44
CA LEU A 57 -31.63 -8.94 9.09
C LEU A 57 -32.47 -10.11 9.65
N GLY A 58 -33.05 -9.97 10.84
CA GLY A 58 -34.00 -10.92 11.41
C GLY A 58 -35.27 -11.07 10.56
N ARG A 59 -35.89 -9.95 10.17
CA ARG A 59 -37.10 -9.94 9.30
C ARG A 59 -36.83 -10.53 7.91
N GLU A 60 -35.61 -10.35 7.41
CA GLU A 60 -35.12 -10.91 6.15
C GLU A 60 -34.74 -12.41 6.27
N GLY A 61 -34.83 -13.01 7.47
CA GLY A 61 -34.47 -14.42 7.71
C GLY A 61 -32.96 -14.68 7.67
N ARG A 62 -32.13 -13.65 7.81
CA ARG A 62 -30.67 -13.69 7.72
C ARG A 62 -29.97 -13.81 9.07
N LEU A 63 -30.70 -13.66 10.18
CA LEU A 63 -30.23 -14.03 11.51
C LEU A 63 -30.66 -15.46 11.85
N ARG A 64 -29.76 -16.24 12.46
CA ARG A 64 -30.05 -17.61 12.88
C ARG A 64 -30.58 -17.61 14.31
N LYS A 65 -31.63 -18.40 14.56
CA LYS A 65 -32.11 -18.67 15.92
C LYS A 65 -31.09 -19.55 16.67
N ASP A 66 -30.58 -19.08 17.79
CA ASP A 66 -29.72 -19.83 18.71
C ASP A 66 -30.44 -20.05 20.04
N LEU A 67 -30.84 -21.30 20.30
CA LEU A 67 -31.60 -21.67 21.50
C LEU A 67 -30.71 -21.81 22.74
N SER A 68 -29.38 -21.90 22.58
CA SER A 68 -28.45 -22.14 23.69
C SER A 68 -28.33 -20.97 24.66
N LEU A 69 -28.73 -19.77 24.23
CA LEU A 69 -28.71 -18.52 25.00
C LEU A 69 -30.07 -17.81 24.97
N GLU A 70 -31.15 -18.55 24.66
CA GLU A 70 -32.51 -18.01 24.58
C GLU A 70 -32.98 -17.47 25.93
N SER A 71 -32.55 -18.09 27.04
CA SER A 71 -32.92 -17.66 28.38
C SER A 71 -32.30 -16.30 28.75
N GLU A 72 -31.08 -16.06 28.31
CA GLU A 72 -30.31 -14.83 28.46
C GLU A 72 -30.88 -13.74 27.56
N ALA A 73 -31.26 -14.08 26.32
CA ALA A 73 -31.94 -13.18 25.41
C ALA A 73 -33.31 -12.76 25.96
N ILE A 74 -34.11 -13.68 26.53
CA ILE A 74 -35.40 -13.36 27.18
C ILE A 74 -35.18 -12.48 28.41
N ARG A 75 -34.18 -12.78 29.25
CA ARG A 75 -33.83 -11.93 30.40
C ARG A 75 -33.42 -10.53 29.95
N LEU A 76 -32.68 -10.41 28.85
CA LEU A 76 -32.32 -9.12 28.26
C LEU A 76 -33.55 -8.40 27.69
N THR A 77 -34.46 -9.12 27.01
CA THR A 77 -35.76 -8.58 26.56
C THR A 77 -36.53 -7.98 27.72
N ASN A 78 -36.66 -8.71 28.83
CA ASN A 78 -37.39 -8.26 30.01
C ASN A 78 -36.72 -7.04 30.65
N ALA A 79 -35.39 -7.06 30.79
CA ALA A 79 -34.63 -5.93 31.30
C ALA A 79 -34.82 -4.65 30.45
N LEU A 80 -34.92 -4.78 29.12
CA LEU A 80 -35.20 -3.66 28.22
C LEU A 80 -36.68 -3.24 28.23
N ALA A 81 -37.60 -4.18 28.43
CA ALA A 81 -39.04 -3.92 28.49
C ALA A 81 -39.47 -3.27 29.81
N GLU A 82 -38.79 -3.56 30.92
CA GLU A 82 -39.00 -2.93 32.22
C GLU A 82 -38.66 -1.43 32.22
N GLY A 83 -37.90 -0.94 31.24
CA GLY A 83 -37.78 0.49 30.93
C GLY A 83 -37.01 1.32 31.97
N GLY A 84 -35.91 0.80 32.49
CA GLY A 84 -35.06 1.50 33.46
C GLY A 84 -34.16 2.60 32.85
N LEU A 85 -33.77 3.58 33.67
CA LEU A 85 -32.73 4.56 33.32
C LEU A 85 -31.37 3.89 33.08
N ARG A 86 -31.10 2.75 33.74
CA ARG A 86 -29.86 1.98 33.63
C ARG A 86 -29.91 1.01 32.45
N GLN A 87 -29.06 1.24 31.46
CA GLN A 87 -28.93 0.43 30.25
C GLN A 87 -28.14 -0.86 30.52
N PRO A 88 -28.54 -2.02 29.96
CA PRO A 88 -27.85 -3.28 30.21
C PRO A 88 -26.49 -3.36 29.49
N VAL A 89 -25.48 -3.86 30.19
CA VAL A 89 -24.16 -4.18 29.61
C VAL A 89 -23.91 -5.68 29.78
N LEU A 90 -23.80 -6.41 28.67
CA LEU A 90 -23.49 -7.83 28.64
C LEU A 90 -22.04 -8.05 29.06
N VAL A 91 -21.84 -8.58 30.27
CA VAL A 91 -20.52 -8.81 30.86
C VAL A 91 -20.13 -10.28 30.68
N THR A 92 -19.23 -10.53 29.74
CA THR A 92 -18.62 -11.85 29.49
C THR A 92 -17.34 -11.65 28.69
N ASP A 93 -16.34 -12.50 28.91
CA ASP A 93 -15.06 -12.41 28.19
C ASP A 93 -15.18 -12.90 26.74
N LEU A 94 -16.29 -13.56 26.38
CA LEU A 94 -16.54 -14.08 25.03
C LEU A 94 -17.41 -13.09 24.21
N ARG A 95 -16.78 -12.38 23.27
CA ARG A 95 -17.46 -11.41 22.36
C ARG A 95 -18.56 -12.08 21.53
N GLU A 96 -18.34 -13.32 21.09
CA GLU A 96 -19.33 -14.09 20.32
C GLU A 96 -20.62 -14.31 21.12
N THR A 97 -20.52 -14.68 22.40
CA THR A 97 -21.68 -14.87 23.28
C THR A 97 -22.53 -13.61 23.42
N ARG A 98 -21.91 -12.42 23.48
CA ARG A 98 -22.65 -11.13 23.53
C ARG A 98 -23.42 -10.88 22.24
N ASN A 99 -22.78 -11.13 21.11
CA ASN A 99 -23.38 -10.94 19.79
C ASN A 99 -24.58 -11.89 19.59
N THR A 100 -24.43 -13.16 19.98
CA THR A 100 -25.50 -14.16 19.88
C THR A 100 -26.74 -13.76 20.70
N ILE A 101 -26.56 -13.29 21.94
CA ILE A 101 -27.69 -12.86 22.80
C ILE A 101 -28.45 -11.69 22.16
N VAL A 102 -27.74 -10.72 21.59
CA VAL A 102 -28.36 -9.52 20.98
C VAL A 102 -28.97 -9.83 19.61
N GLU A 103 -28.34 -10.69 18.82
CA GLU A 103 -28.91 -11.19 17.55
C GLU A 103 -30.20 -11.99 17.81
N GLN A 104 -30.25 -12.79 18.89
CA GLN A 104 -31.46 -13.51 19.30
C GLN A 104 -32.58 -12.55 19.77
N LEU A 105 -32.25 -11.51 20.52
CA LEU A 105 -33.21 -10.45 20.87
C LEU A 105 -33.72 -9.72 19.62
N ALA A 106 -32.85 -9.39 18.66
CA ALA A 106 -33.22 -8.72 17.42
C ALA A 106 -34.18 -9.58 16.57
N LEU A 107 -33.95 -10.90 16.57
CA LEU A 107 -34.83 -11.88 15.93
C LEU A 107 -36.18 -11.98 16.64
N ASN A 108 -36.20 -11.98 17.98
CA ASN A 108 -37.45 -11.97 18.74
C ASN A 108 -38.28 -10.70 18.45
N ILE A 109 -37.64 -9.54 18.37
CA ILE A 109 -38.29 -8.27 17.97
C ILE A 109 -38.80 -8.37 16.52
N ALA A 110 -38.00 -8.92 15.60
CA ALA A 110 -38.39 -9.10 14.21
C ALA A 110 -39.63 -9.97 14.04
N ASN A 111 -39.76 -11.01 14.88
CA ASN A 111 -40.88 -11.94 14.88
C ASN A 111 -42.10 -11.45 15.67
N GLY A 112 -41.98 -10.34 16.41
CA GLY A 112 -43.02 -9.86 17.32
C GLY A 112 -43.12 -10.63 18.64
N ASP A 113 -42.14 -11.48 18.94
CA ASP A 113 -42.04 -12.31 20.15
C ASP A 113 -41.45 -11.53 21.34
N VAL A 114 -41.89 -10.28 21.51
CA VAL A 114 -41.44 -9.36 22.57
C VAL A 114 -42.61 -8.55 23.11
N PRO A 115 -42.52 -7.99 24.34
CA PRO A 115 -43.53 -7.09 24.87
C PRO A 115 -43.81 -5.91 23.92
N SER A 116 -45.05 -5.38 23.93
CA SER A 116 -45.52 -4.35 22.99
C SER A 116 -44.65 -3.09 22.95
N GLY A 117 -43.98 -2.74 24.06
CA GLY A 117 -43.05 -1.61 24.12
C GLY A 117 -41.75 -1.79 23.32
N LEU A 118 -41.41 -3.02 22.93
CA LEU A 118 -40.22 -3.35 22.12
C LEU A 118 -40.56 -3.78 20.69
N ALA A 119 -41.82 -4.13 20.41
CA ALA A 119 -42.25 -4.66 19.11
C ALA A 119 -42.01 -3.70 17.93
N GLU A 120 -42.07 -2.39 18.17
CA GLU A 120 -41.83 -1.37 17.15
C GLU A 120 -40.38 -0.88 17.08
N ARG A 121 -39.49 -1.43 17.91
CA ARG A 121 -38.08 -1.03 17.94
C ARG A 121 -37.23 -1.88 16.97
N ALA A 122 -36.05 -1.39 16.63
CA ALA A 122 -35.05 -2.10 15.83
C ALA A 122 -33.70 -2.06 16.53
N ILE A 123 -32.97 -3.18 16.52
CA ILE A 123 -31.61 -3.25 17.05
C ILE A 123 -30.63 -2.95 15.94
N VAL A 124 -29.82 -1.92 16.15
CA VAL A 124 -28.77 -1.50 15.22
C VAL A 124 -27.43 -1.69 15.89
N ARG A 125 -26.60 -2.57 15.33
CA ARG A 125 -25.24 -2.82 15.82
C ARG A 125 -24.28 -1.79 15.27
N LEU A 126 -23.50 -1.16 16.14
CA LEU A 126 -22.35 -0.36 15.76
C LEU A 126 -21.17 -1.27 15.42
N ASP A 127 -20.58 -1.09 14.24
CA ASP A 127 -19.31 -1.72 13.90
C ASP A 127 -18.15 -0.85 14.42
N VAL A 128 -17.82 -1.05 15.69
CA VAL A 128 -16.81 -0.25 16.39
C VAL A 128 -15.43 -0.40 15.72
N ASP A 129 -15.11 -1.58 15.19
CA ASP A 129 -13.86 -1.85 14.46
C ASP A 129 -13.80 -1.05 13.13
N SER A 130 -14.94 -0.94 12.44
CA SER A 130 -15.07 -0.07 11.26
C SER A 130 -14.99 1.42 11.62
N VAL A 131 -15.56 1.85 12.75
CA VAL A 131 -15.41 3.24 13.22
C VAL A 131 -13.95 3.54 13.57
N TYR A 132 -13.26 2.65 14.29
CA TYR A 132 -11.84 2.81 14.63
C TYR A 132 -10.93 2.78 13.40
N SER A 133 -11.15 1.85 12.46
CA SER A 133 -10.32 1.75 11.25
C SER A 133 -10.52 2.90 10.27
N ASN A 134 -11.64 3.63 10.36
CA ASN A 134 -11.93 4.79 9.53
C ASN A 134 -11.73 6.14 10.25
N SER A 135 -11.29 6.13 11.51
CA SER A 135 -11.01 7.35 12.28
C SER A 135 -9.50 7.53 12.46
N THR A 136 -8.98 8.69 12.05
CA THR A 136 -7.53 8.92 12.08
C THR A 136 -7.00 9.33 13.44
N ASN A 137 -7.87 9.88 14.28
CA ASN A 137 -7.55 10.47 15.56
C ASN A 137 -8.73 10.43 16.53
N GLY A 138 -8.47 10.77 17.80
CA GLY A 138 -9.50 10.84 18.85
C GLY A 138 -10.65 11.76 18.49
N ASP A 139 -10.37 12.96 17.97
CA ASP A 139 -11.41 13.96 17.63
C ASP A 139 -12.28 13.52 16.44
N GLU A 140 -11.70 12.83 15.46
CA GLU A 140 -12.42 12.23 14.33
C GLU A 140 -13.24 11.02 14.76
N PHE A 141 -12.71 10.19 15.66
CA PHE A 141 -13.48 9.10 16.27
C PHE A 141 -14.68 9.68 17.04
N GLU A 142 -14.46 10.72 17.83
CA GLU A 142 -15.51 11.42 18.58
C GLU A 142 -16.55 12.06 17.66
N GLY A 143 -16.11 12.74 16.60
CA GLY A 143 -17.00 13.36 15.60
C GLY A 143 -17.80 12.33 14.81
N LEU A 144 -17.18 11.23 14.40
CA LEU A 144 -17.83 10.15 13.67
C LEU A 144 -18.82 9.40 14.56
N PHE A 145 -18.42 9.07 15.79
CA PHE A 145 -19.28 8.44 16.77
C PHE A 145 -20.46 9.33 17.14
N THR A 146 -20.23 10.64 17.33
CA THR A 146 -21.30 11.62 17.60
C THR A 146 -22.27 11.69 16.43
N SER A 147 -21.79 11.69 15.18
CA SER A 147 -22.65 11.67 13.99
C SER A 147 -23.50 10.41 13.89
N ILE A 148 -22.94 9.25 14.26
CA ILE A 148 -23.68 7.97 14.31
C ILE A 148 -24.73 8.01 15.43
N LEU A 149 -24.38 8.55 16.60
CA LEU A 149 -25.28 8.67 17.74
C LEU A 149 -26.43 9.63 17.46
N ASP A 150 -26.15 10.80 16.86
CA ASP A 150 -27.17 11.77 16.46
C ASP A 150 -28.11 11.18 15.39
N GLY A 151 -27.57 10.40 14.44
CA GLY A 151 -28.38 9.65 13.47
C GLY A 151 -29.21 8.52 14.08
N ALA A 152 -28.77 7.92 15.18
CA ALA A 152 -29.57 6.93 15.91
C ALA A 152 -30.65 7.60 16.80
N VAL A 153 -30.38 8.81 17.31
CA VAL A 153 -31.33 9.63 18.09
C VAL A 153 -32.42 10.23 17.21
N SER A 154 -32.14 10.58 15.95
CA SER A 154 -33.13 11.16 15.03
C SER A 154 -34.31 10.22 14.71
N ASP A 155 -34.19 8.93 15.02
CA ASP A 155 -35.26 7.94 14.84
C ASP A 155 -36.23 7.87 16.03
N HIS A 156 -36.22 8.88 16.91
CA HIS A 156 -37.21 9.11 17.98
C HIS A 156 -37.46 7.88 18.89
N GLY A 157 -36.39 7.19 19.30
CA GLY A 157 -36.48 6.05 20.21
C GLY A 157 -36.91 4.72 19.56
N LYS A 158 -37.03 4.67 18.23
CA LYS A 158 -37.30 3.43 17.48
C LYS A 158 -36.07 2.53 17.34
N LYS A 159 -34.86 3.04 17.58
CA LYS A 159 -33.63 2.24 17.51
C LYS A 159 -33.02 1.99 18.88
N ILE A 160 -32.54 0.77 19.07
CA ILE A 160 -31.70 0.35 20.19
C ILE A 160 -30.29 0.16 19.62
N LEU A 161 -29.32 0.93 20.11
CA LEU A 161 -27.94 0.86 19.64
C LEU A 161 -27.18 -0.21 20.42
N PHE A 162 -26.67 -1.22 19.72
CA PHE A 162 -25.79 -2.22 20.30
C PHE A 162 -24.32 -1.88 20.04
N ILE A 163 -23.55 -1.72 21.12
CA ILE A 163 -22.11 -1.44 21.10
C ILE A 163 -21.41 -2.63 21.75
N ASP A 164 -20.77 -3.48 20.95
CA ASP A 164 -20.27 -4.79 21.38
C ASP A 164 -18.99 -4.75 22.24
N ASP A 165 -18.28 -3.62 22.21
CA ASP A 165 -17.21 -3.24 23.14
C ASP A 165 -17.40 -1.81 23.66
N LEU A 166 -18.40 -1.65 24.54
CA LEU A 166 -18.73 -0.39 25.19
C LEU A 166 -17.56 0.14 26.04
N GLY A 167 -16.79 -0.75 26.66
CA GLY A 167 -15.64 -0.38 27.48
C GLY A 167 -14.55 0.34 26.68
N SER A 168 -14.34 -0.05 25.43
CA SER A 168 -13.41 0.65 24.52
C SER A 168 -13.93 2.04 24.12
N VAL A 169 -15.22 2.16 23.80
CA VAL A 169 -15.86 3.40 23.33
C VAL A 169 -15.89 4.45 24.44
N LEU A 170 -16.17 4.04 25.68
CA LEU A 170 -16.22 4.93 26.84
C LEU A 170 -14.85 5.46 27.29
N ARG A 171 -13.75 5.08 26.63
CA ARG A 171 -12.41 5.65 26.91
C ARG A 171 -12.31 7.13 26.55
N SER A 172 -13.10 7.59 25.57
CA SER A 172 -13.24 9.02 25.29
C SER A 172 -14.25 9.64 26.25
N LYS A 173 -13.83 10.64 27.03
CA LYS A 173 -14.69 11.34 27.98
C LYS A 173 -15.82 12.11 27.29
N ASN A 174 -15.57 12.65 26.10
CA ASN A 174 -16.56 13.42 25.34
C ASN A 174 -17.63 12.50 24.75
N VAL A 175 -17.23 11.35 24.18
CA VAL A 175 -18.16 10.32 23.70
C VAL A 175 -18.94 9.72 24.86
N ALA A 176 -18.29 9.44 25.98
CA ALA A 176 -18.98 8.96 27.19
C ALA A 176 -20.00 9.98 27.69
N ALA A 177 -19.65 11.26 27.80
CA ALA A 177 -20.55 12.32 28.26
C ALA A 177 -21.77 12.49 27.33
N LYS A 178 -21.56 12.50 26.01
CA LYS A 178 -22.64 12.62 25.03
C LYS A 178 -23.54 11.37 25.01
N LEU A 179 -22.97 10.17 25.06
CA LEU A 179 -23.73 8.92 25.14
C LEU A 179 -24.57 8.90 26.43
N LEU A 180 -23.97 9.27 27.56
CA LEU A 180 -24.63 9.38 28.85
C LEU A 180 -25.77 10.42 28.83
N SER A 181 -25.58 11.60 28.24
CA SER A 181 -26.65 12.59 28.14
C SER A 181 -27.80 12.08 27.28
N CYS A 182 -27.51 11.42 26.15
CA CYS A 182 -28.55 10.84 25.28
C CYS A 182 -29.32 9.71 25.97
N VAL A 183 -28.65 8.89 26.77
CA VAL A 183 -29.27 7.82 27.57
C VAL A 183 -30.11 8.41 28.72
N ALA A 184 -29.56 9.36 29.48
CA ALA A 184 -30.24 9.97 30.63
C ALA A 184 -31.48 10.78 30.21
N GLU A 185 -31.42 11.42 29.04
CA GLU A 185 -32.56 12.14 28.44
C GLU A 185 -33.56 11.20 27.74
N GLY A 186 -33.32 9.88 27.74
CA GLY A 186 -34.19 8.87 27.12
C GLY A 186 -34.25 8.95 25.59
N LYS A 187 -33.29 9.62 24.95
CA LYS A 187 -33.24 9.83 23.50
C LYS A 187 -32.82 8.57 22.73
N ILE A 188 -32.08 7.67 23.38
CA ILE A 188 -31.63 6.42 22.80
C ILE A 188 -31.56 5.32 23.86
N ALA A 189 -31.90 4.08 23.48
CA ALA A 189 -31.65 2.90 24.30
C ALA A 189 -30.37 2.21 23.81
N VAL A 190 -29.56 1.71 24.75
CA VAL A 190 -28.25 1.13 24.44
C VAL A 190 -28.14 -0.26 25.05
N ILE A 191 -27.52 -1.18 24.30
CA ILE A 191 -27.01 -2.44 24.85
C ILE A 191 -25.50 -2.37 24.74
N GLY A 192 -24.81 -2.47 25.87
CA GLY A 192 -23.35 -2.52 25.90
C GLY A 192 -22.82 -3.95 25.90
N GLY A 193 -21.62 -4.17 25.37
CA GLY A 193 -20.82 -5.36 25.60
C GLY A 193 -19.52 -5.01 26.31
N SER A 194 -19.09 -5.83 27.27
CA SER A 194 -17.82 -5.63 27.97
C SER A 194 -17.26 -6.94 28.52
N THR A 195 -15.95 -6.98 28.79
CA THR A 195 -15.31 -8.03 29.57
C THR A 195 -15.59 -7.82 31.06
N ALA A 196 -15.42 -8.86 31.89
CA ALA A 196 -15.64 -8.71 33.33
C ALA A 196 -14.65 -7.75 33.99
N ALA A 197 -13.42 -7.70 33.49
CA ALA A 197 -12.39 -6.78 33.95
C ALA A 197 -12.70 -5.34 33.52
N ASP A 198 -12.98 -5.09 32.24
CA ASP A 198 -13.24 -3.73 31.76
C ASP A 198 -14.54 -3.16 32.34
N TYR A 199 -15.58 -3.97 32.55
CA TYR A 199 -16.80 -3.48 33.20
C TYR A 199 -16.50 -3.01 34.63
N ARG A 200 -15.81 -3.82 35.44
CA ARG A 200 -15.48 -3.49 36.82
C ARG A 200 -14.60 -2.26 36.92
N ASP A 201 -13.53 -2.22 36.13
CA ASP A 201 -12.48 -1.22 36.28
C ASP A 201 -12.89 0.13 35.66
N ARG A 202 -13.92 0.17 34.80
CA ARG A 202 -14.25 1.37 34.02
C ARG A 202 -15.71 1.80 34.10
N ILE A 203 -16.65 0.87 34.15
CA ILE A 203 -18.08 1.18 34.17
C ILE A 203 -18.59 1.20 35.61
N ASP A 204 -18.25 0.19 36.41
CA ASP A 204 -18.68 0.08 37.82
C ASP A 204 -17.87 0.99 38.75
N ALA A 205 -16.58 1.19 38.44
CA ALA A 205 -15.69 2.06 39.20
C ALA A 205 -15.99 3.56 39.04
N ASP A 206 -16.74 3.96 38.00
CA ASP A 206 -17.13 5.34 37.74
C ASP A 206 -18.60 5.53 38.12
N THR A 207 -18.86 6.39 39.12
CA THR A 207 -20.21 6.57 39.68
C THR A 207 -21.23 7.04 38.63
N THR A 208 -20.83 7.83 37.63
CA THR A 208 -21.74 8.35 36.61
C THR A 208 -22.06 7.29 35.55
N LEU A 209 -21.08 6.45 35.18
CA LEU A 209 -21.31 5.32 34.29
C LEU A 209 -22.10 4.21 34.99
N ALA A 210 -21.84 3.96 36.27
CA ALA A 210 -22.59 3.00 37.08
C ALA A 210 -24.08 3.41 37.23
N ASP A 211 -24.38 4.70 37.30
CA ASP A 211 -25.75 5.23 37.36
C ASP A 211 -26.51 5.09 36.03
N ALA A 212 -25.81 4.93 34.91
CA ALA A 212 -26.38 4.80 33.57
C ALA A 212 -26.31 3.39 32.98
N PHE A 213 -25.43 2.54 33.48
CA PHE A 213 -25.20 1.19 32.98
C PHE A 213 -25.24 0.16 34.11
N THR A 214 -25.86 -0.98 33.85
CA THR A 214 -25.94 -2.09 34.82
C THR A 214 -25.37 -3.38 34.24
N ALA A 215 -24.64 -4.14 35.05
CA ALA A 215 -24.05 -5.40 34.65
C ALA A 215 -25.17 -6.41 34.38
N PHE A 216 -25.25 -6.85 33.13
CA PHE A 216 -25.99 -8.04 32.76
C PHE A 216 -24.99 -9.19 32.71
N THR A 217 -24.81 -9.85 33.86
CA THR A 217 -23.91 -11.01 33.94
C THR A 217 -24.52 -12.17 33.19
N VAL A 218 -23.81 -12.64 32.17
CA VAL A 218 -24.19 -13.83 31.42
C VAL A 218 -23.77 -15.04 32.24
N GLU A 219 -24.74 -15.72 32.85
CA GLU A 219 -24.49 -17.00 33.51
C GLU A 219 -24.18 -18.03 32.42
N GLY A 220 -22.89 -18.28 32.16
CA GLY A 220 -22.49 -19.24 31.14
C GLY A 220 -23.08 -20.63 31.41
N PRO A 221 -23.20 -21.51 30.39
CA PRO A 221 -23.69 -22.86 30.61
C PRO A 221 -22.75 -23.58 31.58
N LYS A 222 -23.32 -24.09 32.68
CA LYS A 222 -22.61 -24.91 33.66
C LYS A 222 -21.95 -26.09 32.94
N ALA A 223 -20.66 -26.26 33.20
CA ALA A 223 -19.94 -27.47 32.85
C ALA A 223 -20.57 -28.68 33.57
N ALA A 224 -21.34 -29.48 32.83
CA ALA A 224 -21.73 -30.84 33.16
C ALA A 224 -21.65 -31.59 31.82
N GLY A 225 -20.73 -32.53 31.67
CA GLY A 225 -20.99 -33.91 32.05
C GLY A 225 -21.27 -34.68 30.76
N SER A 226 -20.55 -35.77 30.55
CA SER A 226 -20.72 -36.72 29.45
C SER A 226 -22.19 -37.08 29.21
N GLU A 227 -22.66 -36.99 27.96
CA GLU A 227 -23.36 -38.02 27.18
C GLU A 227 -24.06 -37.42 25.94
N ASP A 228 -24.23 -38.27 24.92
CA ASP A 228 -24.67 -37.99 23.54
C ASP A 228 -25.97 -37.17 23.38
N GLU A 229 -26.02 -36.31 22.34
CA GLU A 229 -26.87 -36.46 21.14
C GLU A 229 -27.10 -35.11 20.41
N GLY A 230 -26.87 -35.11 19.09
CA GLY A 230 -27.75 -34.42 18.13
C GLY A 230 -27.56 -32.95 17.77
N ALA A 231 -26.99 -32.73 16.56
CA ALA A 231 -27.42 -31.76 15.54
C ALA A 231 -26.85 -30.31 15.46
N SER A 232 -26.17 -30.07 14.32
CA SER A 232 -26.35 -28.95 13.38
C SER A 232 -25.59 -27.62 13.61
N SER A 233 -24.39 -27.55 13.04
CA SER A 233 -23.60 -26.32 12.80
C SER A 233 -24.01 -25.60 11.51
N SER A 234 -24.53 -24.38 11.62
CA SER A 234 -24.53 -23.40 10.52
C SER A 234 -24.35 -21.97 11.07
N GLY A 235 -23.15 -21.41 11.01
CA GLY A 235 -22.95 -20.02 11.45
C GLY A 235 -21.64 -19.44 10.94
N ASN A 236 -21.72 -18.24 10.37
CA ASN A 236 -20.63 -17.36 9.91
C ASN A 236 -20.37 -17.29 8.39
N TYR A 237 -21.41 -17.16 7.57
CA TYR A 237 -21.24 -16.74 6.17
C TYR A 237 -21.86 -15.36 5.88
N ARG A 238 -21.12 -14.44 5.23
CA ARG A 238 -21.58 -13.10 4.81
C ARG A 238 -21.62 -13.02 3.27
N GLY A 239 -22.77 -12.68 2.69
CA GLY A 239 -22.96 -12.57 1.23
C GLY A 239 -23.80 -13.70 0.62
N GLY A 240 -23.83 -13.83 -0.71
CA GLY A 240 -24.49 -14.95 -1.40
C GLY A 240 -23.59 -16.19 -1.49
N ASN A 241 -24.13 -17.40 -1.41
CA ASN A 241 -23.39 -18.66 -1.17
C ASN A 241 -22.51 -19.19 -2.33
N LEU A 242 -22.25 -18.37 -3.35
CA LEU A 242 -21.34 -18.65 -4.47
C LEU A 242 -20.20 -17.65 -4.48
N SER A 243 -19.01 -18.08 -4.89
CA SER A 243 -17.91 -17.17 -5.17
C SER A 243 -18.13 -16.36 -6.45
N PRO A 244 -17.62 -15.11 -6.56
CA PRO A 244 -17.83 -14.27 -7.75
C PRO A 244 -17.38 -14.92 -9.06
N ASP A 245 -16.25 -15.63 -9.06
CA ASP A 245 -15.70 -16.37 -10.19
C ASP A 245 -16.60 -17.52 -10.65
N LEU A 246 -17.22 -18.29 -9.74
CA LEU A 246 -18.20 -19.31 -10.14
C LEU A 246 -19.46 -18.70 -10.76
N ARG A 247 -19.90 -17.51 -10.31
CA ARG A 247 -21.03 -16.81 -10.95
C ARG A 247 -20.68 -16.41 -12.37
N GLU A 248 -19.47 -15.93 -12.60
CA GLU A 248 -18.97 -15.58 -13.93
C GLU A 248 -18.85 -16.82 -14.83
N MET A 249 -18.33 -17.94 -14.30
CA MET A 249 -18.25 -19.21 -15.03
C MET A 249 -19.64 -19.71 -15.46
N ILE A 250 -20.63 -19.68 -14.55
CA ILE A 250 -22.03 -20.03 -14.87
C ILE A 250 -22.61 -19.11 -15.93
N ALA A 251 -22.36 -17.80 -15.85
CA ALA A 251 -22.82 -16.84 -16.84
C ALA A 251 -22.18 -17.08 -18.23
N SER A 252 -20.93 -17.56 -18.26
CA SER A 252 -20.16 -17.82 -19.48
C SER A 252 -20.43 -19.18 -20.14
N ASP A 253 -21.04 -20.14 -19.43
CA ASP A 253 -21.44 -21.46 -19.97
C ASP A 253 -22.96 -21.69 -19.84
N PRO A 254 -23.76 -21.18 -20.79
CA PRO A 254 -25.21 -21.36 -20.80
C PRO A 254 -25.65 -22.83 -20.89
N SER A 255 -24.76 -23.74 -21.32
CA SER A 255 -25.05 -25.17 -21.38
C SER A 255 -24.96 -25.86 -20.01
N GLY A 256 -24.20 -25.26 -19.09
CA GLY A 256 -23.94 -25.78 -17.73
C GLY A 256 -23.19 -27.11 -17.69
N ARG A 257 -22.69 -27.61 -18.83
CA ARG A 257 -22.06 -28.94 -18.95
C ARG A 257 -20.60 -28.95 -18.53
N THR A 258 -19.94 -27.80 -18.50
CA THR A 258 -18.54 -27.70 -18.09
C THR A 258 -18.38 -28.16 -16.65
N ARG A 259 -17.47 -29.11 -16.41
CA ARG A 259 -17.18 -29.63 -15.08
C ARG A 259 -16.09 -28.81 -14.43
N VAL A 260 -16.29 -28.50 -13.15
CA VAL A 260 -15.35 -27.74 -12.31
C VAL A 260 -15.11 -28.50 -11.02
N ASP A 261 -13.89 -28.42 -10.51
CA ASP A 261 -13.59 -28.82 -9.14
C ASP A 261 -14.00 -27.68 -8.20
N VAL A 262 -14.84 -28.00 -7.22
CA VAL A 262 -15.35 -27.04 -6.24
C VAL A 262 -15.10 -27.53 -4.82
N ILE A 263 -14.79 -26.59 -3.94
CA ILE A 263 -14.82 -26.74 -2.51
C ILE A 263 -16.20 -26.31 -2.03
N ILE A 264 -16.94 -27.25 -1.44
CA ILE A 264 -18.25 -27.05 -0.85
C ILE A 264 -18.09 -27.08 0.65
N GLN A 265 -18.31 -25.94 1.29
CA GLN A 265 -18.52 -25.87 2.73
C GLN A 265 -19.98 -26.24 3.00
N ALA A 266 -20.25 -27.53 3.27
CA ALA A 266 -21.61 -28.00 3.52
C ALA A 266 -22.05 -27.67 4.96
N GLY A 267 -23.34 -27.54 5.18
CA GLY A 267 -23.90 -27.51 6.55
C GLY A 267 -23.83 -28.88 7.25
N ASN A 268 -23.82 -29.95 6.46
CA ASN A 268 -23.56 -31.33 6.89
C ASN A 268 -23.14 -32.14 5.64
N ALA A 269 -21.89 -32.60 5.59
CA ALA A 269 -21.34 -33.32 4.44
C ALA A 269 -21.96 -34.72 4.24
N ASP A 270 -22.57 -35.27 5.28
CA ASP A 270 -23.23 -36.57 5.30
C ASP A 270 -24.76 -36.45 5.08
N ASN A 271 -25.25 -35.25 4.76
CA ASN A 271 -26.65 -35.01 4.46
C ASN A 271 -27.13 -35.92 3.30
N PRO A 272 -28.17 -36.75 3.50
CA PRO A 272 -28.66 -37.69 2.48
C PRO A 272 -29.12 -37.02 1.18
N ALA A 273 -29.62 -35.79 1.23
CA ALA A 273 -30.01 -35.03 0.04
C ALA A 273 -28.78 -34.55 -0.75
N LEU A 274 -27.75 -34.07 -0.06
CA LEU A 274 -26.46 -33.72 -0.68
C LEU A 274 -25.80 -34.96 -1.30
N ARG A 275 -25.81 -36.09 -0.57
CA ARG A 275 -25.30 -37.38 -1.04
C ARG A 275 -26.09 -37.93 -2.23
N ARG A 276 -27.41 -37.71 -2.33
CA ARG A 276 -28.23 -38.08 -3.50
C ARG A 276 -27.96 -37.20 -4.71
N LEU A 277 -27.79 -35.90 -4.50
CA LEU A 277 -27.40 -34.95 -5.56
C LEU A 277 -26.02 -35.26 -6.12
N ILE A 278 -25.14 -35.84 -5.29
CA ILE A 278 -23.84 -36.37 -5.69
C ILE A 278 -23.97 -37.77 -6.33
N ALA A 279 -24.82 -38.64 -5.79
CA ALA A 279 -25.03 -40.01 -6.29
C ALA A 279 -25.83 -40.11 -7.60
N SER A 280 -26.43 -39.01 -8.08
CA SER A 280 -27.11 -38.93 -9.39
C SER A 280 -26.17 -39.14 -10.59
N GLY A 281 -24.85 -39.21 -10.36
CA GLY A 281 -23.83 -39.39 -11.38
C GLY A 281 -23.31 -38.08 -11.98
N GLU A 282 -23.91 -36.94 -11.62
CA GLU A 282 -23.50 -35.63 -12.11
C GLU A 282 -22.30 -35.07 -11.32
N ALA A 283 -22.21 -35.33 -10.01
CA ALA A 283 -21.12 -34.85 -9.16
C ALA A 283 -20.27 -36.00 -8.58
N ARG A 284 -18.95 -35.82 -8.53
CA ARG A 284 -18.01 -36.81 -7.98
C ARG A 284 -17.23 -36.19 -6.84
N ILE A 285 -17.40 -36.70 -5.62
CA ILE A 285 -16.56 -36.30 -4.48
C ILE A 285 -15.12 -36.78 -4.78
N THR A 286 -14.20 -35.84 -4.84
CA THR A 286 -12.76 -36.06 -5.04
C THR A 286 -12.01 -36.06 -3.72
N GLY A 287 -12.56 -35.45 -2.67
CA GLY A 287 -12.00 -35.47 -1.32
C GLY A 287 -12.90 -34.88 -0.23
N ARG A 288 -12.47 -34.99 1.02
CA ARG A 288 -13.04 -34.31 2.20
C ARG A 288 -11.90 -33.63 2.95
N VAL A 289 -12.09 -32.38 3.38
CA VAL A 289 -11.05 -31.62 4.06
C VAL A 289 -11.07 -31.96 5.56
N GLY A 290 -10.11 -32.77 6.01
CA GLY A 290 -9.99 -33.16 7.42
C GLY A 290 -11.26 -33.79 7.98
N SER A 291 -11.60 -33.46 9.24
CA SER A 291 -12.85 -33.86 9.91
C SER A 291 -13.99 -32.85 9.72
N THR A 292 -13.87 -31.91 8.78
CA THR A 292 -14.87 -30.84 8.59
C THR A 292 -16.02 -31.29 7.68
N ASP A 293 -17.11 -30.53 7.64
CA ASP A 293 -18.19 -30.67 6.64
C ASP A 293 -17.84 -30.07 5.27
N THR A 294 -16.55 -29.92 4.97
CA THR A 294 -16.08 -29.41 3.68
C THR A 294 -15.75 -30.55 2.72
N LEU A 295 -16.41 -30.57 1.57
CA LEU A 295 -16.21 -31.54 0.51
C LEU A 295 -15.49 -30.90 -0.67
N VAL A 296 -14.59 -31.65 -1.30
CA VAL A 296 -14.02 -31.33 -2.62
C VAL A 296 -14.74 -32.20 -3.63
N VAL A 297 -15.39 -31.56 -4.61
CA VAL A 297 -16.30 -32.24 -5.53
C VAL A 297 -16.10 -31.73 -6.95
N ASN A 298 -15.96 -32.64 -7.89
CA ASN A 298 -15.98 -32.34 -9.31
C ASN A 298 -17.41 -32.42 -9.84
N MET A 299 -17.98 -31.36 -10.41
CA MET A 299 -19.36 -31.36 -10.91
C MET A 299 -19.59 -30.36 -12.05
N PRO A 300 -20.63 -30.56 -12.89
CA PRO A 300 -21.06 -29.58 -13.89
C PRO A 300 -21.49 -28.25 -13.24
N LEU A 301 -21.29 -27.14 -13.94
CA LEU A 301 -21.74 -25.82 -13.51
C LEU A 301 -23.26 -25.74 -13.30
N SER A 302 -24.06 -26.51 -14.05
CA SER A 302 -25.50 -26.64 -13.81
C SER A 302 -25.82 -27.21 -12.42
N THR A 303 -25.04 -28.20 -11.98
CA THR A 303 -25.16 -28.81 -10.65
C THR A 303 -24.68 -27.86 -9.55
N VAL A 304 -23.63 -27.05 -9.79
CA VAL A 304 -23.18 -25.98 -8.88
C VAL A 304 -24.30 -24.95 -8.66
N GLN A 305 -24.97 -24.53 -9.72
CA GLN A 305 -26.09 -23.57 -9.65
C GLN A 305 -27.28 -24.16 -8.88
N ALA A 306 -27.64 -25.42 -9.14
CA ALA A 306 -28.70 -26.11 -8.42
C ALA A 306 -28.39 -26.27 -6.93
N LEU A 307 -27.13 -26.61 -6.58
CA LEU A 307 -26.67 -26.76 -5.21
C LEU A 307 -26.63 -25.43 -4.44
N SER A 308 -26.28 -24.34 -5.12
CA SER A 308 -26.37 -22.98 -4.57
C SER A 308 -27.81 -22.61 -4.17
N GLN A 309 -28.81 -23.09 -4.89
CA GLN A 309 -30.22 -22.77 -4.61
C GLN A 309 -30.87 -23.73 -3.60
N SER A 310 -30.24 -24.86 -3.28
CA SER A 310 -30.85 -25.92 -2.48
C SER A 310 -30.71 -25.75 -0.97
N GLY A 311 -29.90 -24.77 -0.51
CA GLY A 311 -29.59 -24.56 0.92
C GLY A 311 -28.73 -25.65 1.56
N LEU A 312 -28.18 -26.60 0.78
CA LEU A 312 -27.36 -27.70 1.28
C LEU A 312 -25.88 -27.33 1.44
N ALA A 313 -25.46 -26.22 0.82
CA ALA A 313 -24.11 -25.67 0.90
C ALA A 313 -24.15 -24.28 1.54
N ASN A 314 -23.30 -24.08 2.55
CA ASN A 314 -23.08 -22.76 3.17
C ASN A 314 -22.31 -21.85 2.22
N TYR A 315 -21.29 -22.39 1.54
CA TYR A 315 -20.55 -21.67 0.52
C TYR A 315 -19.93 -22.62 -0.50
N ILE A 316 -19.94 -22.23 -1.77
CA ILE A 316 -19.31 -22.97 -2.86
C ILE A 316 -18.29 -22.05 -3.53
N SER A 317 -17.07 -22.55 -3.65
CA SER A 317 -15.96 -21.88 -4.34
C SER A 317 -15.22 -22.88 -5.22
N PRO A 318 -14.55 -22.46 -6.31
CA PRO A 318 -13.72 -23.38 -7.09
C PRO A 318 -12.55 -23.86 -6.24
N ASP A 319 -12.11 -25.10 -6.45
CA ASP A 319 -10.87 -25.62 -5.88
C ASP A 319 -9.70 -24.99 -6.62
N ARG A 320 -9.25 -23.83 -6.11
CA ARG A 320 -8.24 -23.02 -6.77
C ARG A 320 -6.88 -23.70 -6.62
N PRO A 321 -6.14 -23.91 -7.72
CA PRO A 321 -4.77 -24.39 -7.60
C PRO A 321 -3.97 -23.40 -6.77
N THR A 322 -3.27 -23.91 -5.76
CA THR A 322 -2.29 -23.12 -5.00
C THR A 322 -0.93 -23.35 -5.66
N SER A 323 -0.40 -22.30 -6.30
CA SER A 323 0.96 -22.30 -6.82
C SER A 323 1.90 -21.59 -5.85
N SER A 324 3.18 -21.95 -5.92
CA SER A 324 4.21 -21.09 -5.34
C SER A 324 4.24 -19.78 -6.12
N THR A 325 4.05 -18.66 -5.43
CA THR A 325 4.01 -17.32 -6.03
C THR A 325 5.38 -16.65 -5.91
N GLY A 326 5.69 -15.69 -6.78
CA GLY A 326 6.96 -14.94 -6.72
C GLY A 326 8.00 -15.24 -7.81
N HIS A 327 7.58 -15.79 -8.95
CA HIS A 327 8.46 -15.95 -10.13
C HIS A 327 8.72 -14.61 -10.82
N ILE A 328 9.72 -13.89 -10.34
CA ILE A 328 10.13 -12.59 -10.89
C ILE A 328 10.42 -12.70 -12.39
N GLU A 329 11.00 -13.80 -12.85
CA GLU A 329 11.32 -13.98 -14.27
C GLU A 329 10.07 -14.00 -15.15
N ASP A 330 9.01 -14.64 -14.68
CA ASP A 330 7.78 -14.81 -15.45
C ASP A 330 6.97 -13.53 -15.41
N THR A 331 6.81 -12.91 -14.24
CA THR A 331 6.07 -11.65 -14.11
C THR A 331 6.79 -10.48 -14.81
N THR A 332 8.10 -10.53 -15.04
CA THR A 332 8.81 -9.45 -15.77
C THR A 332 9.04 -9.74 -17.26
N GLY A 333 8.63 -10.92 -17.73
CA GLY A 333 8.88 -11.40 -19.10
C GLY A 333 10.33 -11.80 -19.39
N LEU A 334 11.19 -11.89 -18.38
CA LEU A 334 12.59 -12.30 -18.53
C LEU A 334 12.73 -13.75 -19.00
N SER A 335 11.84 -14.65 -18.58
CA SER A 335 11.92 -16.06 -19.00
C SER A 335 11.89 -16.21 -20.54
N LEU A 336 11.17 -15.32 -21.23
CA LEU A 336 11.12 -15.21 -22.69
C LEU A 336 12.45 -14.77 -23.32
N MET A 337 13.31 -14.10 -22.56
CA MET A 337 14.54 -13.48 -23.03
C MET A 337 15.82 -14.22 -22.63
N ARG A 338 15.75 -15.32 -21.86
CA ARG A 338 16.95 -16.05 -21.44
C ARG A 338 17.75 -16.58 -22.62
N SER A 339 17.08 -17.13 -23.63
CA SER A 339 17.71 -17.66 -24.84
C SER A 339 17.68 -16.61 -25.94
N GLN A 340 18.85 -16.05 -26.25
CA GLN A 340 18.96 -15.03 -27.28
C GLN A 340 19.46 -15.65 -28.59
N PRO A 341 18.64 -15.66 -29.66
CA PRO A 341 19.05 -16.24 -30.93
C PRO A 341 20.15 -15.40 -31.59
N ALA A 342 20.87 -16.03 -32.52
CA ALA A 342 21.80 -15.32 -33.38
C ALA A 342 21.04 -14.27 -34.19
N LEU A 343 21.56 -13.04 -34.22
CA LEU A 343 20.95 -11.91 -34.90
C LEU A 343 22.05 -10.97 -35.41
N ASN A 344 22.03 -10.64 -36.70
CA ASN A 344 22.97 -9.70 -37.34
C ASN A 344 24.44 -9.98 -37.13
N GLY A 345 24.85 -11.25 -37.32
CA GLY A 345 26.24 -11.64 -37.11
C GLY A 345 26.67 -11.67 -35.63
N ARG A 346 25.76 -11.40 -34.69
CA ARG A 346 25.97 -11.74 -33.27
C ARG A 346 25.58 -13.20 -33.06
N ALA A 347 26.45 -13.94 -32.39
CA ALA A 347 26.20 -15.32 -32.02
C ALA A 347 24.99 -15.42 -31.06
N ALA A 348 24.35 -16.59 -31.04
CA ALA A 348 23.39 -16.92 -30.00
C ALA A 348 24.09 -16.94 -28.63
N TYR A 349 23.40 -16.50 -27.58
CA TYR A 349 23.94 -16.49 -26.23
C TYR A 349 22.83 -16.61 -25.18
N THR A 350 23.22 -16.88 -23.94
CA THR A 350 22.32 -16.86 -22.78
C THR A 350 22.38 -15.49 -22.11
N LEU A 351 21.21 -14.88 -21.91
CA LEU A 351 21.07 -13.62 -21.21
C LEU A 351 20.92 -13.86 -19.70
N ASP A 352 21.97 -13.55 -18.97
CA ASP A 352 22.11 -13.89 -17.55
C ASP A 352 22.97 -12.90 -16.74
N GLY A 353 23.40 -11.80 -17.34
CA GLY A 353 24.26 -10.78 -16.73
C GLY A 353 25.75 -11.11 -16.82
N THR A 354 26.15 -12.13 -17.58
CA THR A 354 27.56 -12.51 -17.75
C THR A 354 28.42 -11.30 -18.10
N GLY A 355 29.52 -11.15 -17.35
CA GLY A 355 30.51 -10.10 -17.57
C GLY A 355 30.17 -8.76 -16.94
N VAL A 356 29.02 -8.60 -16.27
CA VAL A 356 28.63 -7.36 -15.60
C VAL A 356 28.78 -7.48 -14.08
N GLY A 357 29.38 -6.49 -13.43
CA GLY A 357 29.45 -6.37 -11.97
C GLY A 357 28.28 -5.57 -11.39
N ILE A 358 27.58 -6.15 -10.42
CA ILE A 358 26.52 -5.52 -9.64
C ILE A 358 27.02 -5.32 -8.20
N ALA A 359 27.14 -4.06 -7.78
CA ALA A 359 27.44 -3.70 -6.41
C ALA A 359 26.16 -3.56 -5.57
N VAL A 360 26.10 -4.29 -4.47
CA VAL A 360 24.99 -4.29 -3.52
C VAL A 360 25.48 -3.63 -2.23
N LEU A 361 25.02 -2.40 -1.97
CA LEU A 361 25.34 -1.66 -0.75
C LEU A 361 24.23 -1.91 0.28
N ASP A 362 24.50 -2.75 1.28
CA ASP A 362 23.46 -3.27 2.18
C ASP A 362 24.04 -3.78 3.53
N SER A 363 23.38 -4.72 4.21
CA SER A 363 23.79 -5.32 5.50
C SER A 363 24.90 -6.36 5.41
N GLY A 364 25.41 -6.63 4.21
CA GLY A 364 26.36 -7.70 3.90
C GLY A 364 25.71 -8.80 3.06
N ILE A 365 26.46 -9.85 2.72
CA ILE A 365 25.94 -11.02 2.00
C ILE A 365 26.47 -12.29 2.64
N TYR A 366 25.61 -13.28 2.85
CA TYR A 366 26.03 -14.63 3.24
C TYR A 366 26.72 -15.35 2.08
N ALA A 367 28.05 -15.21 2.01
CA ALA A 367 28.84 -15.64 0.86
C ALA A 367 28.85 -17.14 0.60
N ALA A 368 28.54 -17.97 1.60
CA ALA A 368 28.50 -19.42 1.44
C ALA A 368 27.20 -19.94 0.81
N HIS A 369 26.19 -19.09 0.61
CA HIS A 369 24.93 -19.44 -0.04
C HIS A 369 25.18 -19.97 -1.46
N ASN A 370 24.60 -21.11 -1.82
CA ASN A 370 24.79 -21.75 -3.12
C ASN A 370 24.22 -20.91 -4.27
N GLY A 371 23.24 -20.05 -3.97
CA GLY A 371 22.72 -19.02 -4.86
C GLY A 371 23.80 -18.08 -5.43
N PHE A 372 24.91 -17.87 -4.73
CA PHE A 372 25.99 -16.96 -5.15
C PHE A 372 27.19 -17.68 -5.74
N LYS A 373 27.09 -18.99 -5.99
CA LYS A 373 28.13 -19.75 -6.68
C LYS A 373 27.87 -19.75 -8.19
N ASN A 374 28.83 -20.18 -9.00
CA ASN A 374 28.60 -20.54 -10.39
C ASN A 374 28.29 -22.05 -10.50
N ASN A 375 28.06 -22.55 -11.71
CA ASN A 375 27.75 -23.97 -11.94
C ASN A 375 28.92 -24.91 -11.57
N ALA A 376 30.15 -24.38 -11.46
CA ALA A 376 31.32 -25.12 -11.00
C ALA A 376 31.52 -25.04 -9.46
N GLY A 377 30.61 -24.38 -8.73
CA GLY A 377 30.68 -24.24 -7.27
C GLY A 377 31.59 -23.11 -6.76
N ALA A 378 32.24 -22.35 -7.65
CA ALA A 378 33.06 -21.20 -7.25
C ALA A 378 32.19 -19.97 -6.94
N SER A 379 32.61 -19.15 -5.99
CA SER A 379 31.89 -17.92 -5.63
C SER A 379 31.86 -16.91 -6.79
N ARG A 380 30.71 -16.27 -7.01
CA ARG A 380 30.55 -15.08 -7.86
C ARG A 380 30.62 -13.77 -7.09
N ILE A 381 30.78 -13.83 -5.76
CA ILE A 381 31.10 -12.65 -4.97
C ILE A 381 32.59 -12.37 -5.16
N VAL A 382 32.90 -11.40 -6.02
CA VAL A 382 34.28 -11.08 -6.45
C VAL A 382 34.93 -10.02 -5.56
N ALA A 383 34.13 -9.33 -4.75
CA ALA A 383 34.60 -8.44 -3.70
C ALA A 383 33.60 -8.44 -2.54
N ASN A 384 34.12 -8.39 -1.31
CA ASN A 384 33.32 -8.35 -0.10
C ASN A 384 34.01 -7.44 0.93
N VAL A 385 33.42 -6.26 1.18
CA VAL A 385 34.02 -5.18 1.98
C VAL A 385 33.04 -4.64 3.01
N ASN A 386 33.54 -4.17 4.15
CA ASN A 386 32.74 -3.64 5.26
C ASN A 386 33.18 -2.22 5.64
N PHE A 387 32.22 -1.29 5.68
CA PHE A 387 32.42 0.13 6.04
C PHE A 387 31.76 0.53 7.35
N THR A 388 31.15 -0.42 8.06
CA THR A 388 30.50 -0.17 9.35
C THR A 388 31.53 -0.09 10.48
N ASN A 389 31.13 0.42 11.65
CA ASN A 389 31.97 0.46 12.86
C ASN A 389 32.13 -0.91 13.56
N SER A 390 31.62 -1.99 12.96
CA SER A 390 31.88 -3.35 13.41
C SER A 390 33.31 -3.77 13.06
N ASN A 391 33.72 -4.98 13.45
CA ASN A 391 34.99 -5.55 12.99
C ASN A 391 35.07 -5.46 11.45
N LEU A 392 36.00 -4.66 10.91
CA LEU A 392 36.09 -4.39 9.47
C LEU A 392 36.36 -5.66 8.63
N SER A 393 36.82 -6.75 9.26
CA SER A 393 36.95 -8.06 8.60
C SER A 393 35.66 -8.86 8.55
N ASP A 394 34.62 -8.48 9.30
CA ASP A 394 33.33 -9.15 9.30
C ASP A 394 32.46 -8.67 8.14
N THR A 395 32.25 -9.57 7.19
CA THR A 395 31.40 -9.34 6.02
C THR A 395 30.13 -10.20 6.03
N SER A 396 29.81 -10.81 7.16
CA SER A 396 28.61 -11.63 7.32
C SER A 396 27.34 -10.78 7.27
N ASP A 397 26.25 -11.39 6.86
CA ASP A 397 24.93 -10.76 6.85
C ASP A 397 24.08 -11.25 8.03
N GLY A 398 24.34 -10.65 9.19
CA GLY A 398 23.58 -10.93 10.42
C GLY A 398 22.14 -10.39 10.39
N TYR A 399 21.83 -9.43 9.52
CA TYR A 399 20.50 -8.84 9.43
C TYR A 399 19.59 -9.63 8.47
N GLY A 400 20.13 -10.08 7.33
CA GLY A 400 19.46 -10.94 6.34
C GLY A 400 18.99 -10.22 5.07
N HIS A 401 18.84 -8.90 5.14
CA HIS A 401 18.33 -8.08 4.05
C HIS A 401 19.24 -8.09 2.82
N GLY A 402 20.55 -7.89 2.99
CA GLY A 402 21.50 -7.83 1.87
C GLY A 402 21.63 -9.14 1.10
N THR A 403 21.53 -10.29 1.78
CA THR A 403 21.48 -11.61 1.15
C THR A 403 20.23 -11.77 0.28
N HIS A 404 19.08 -11.34 0.78
CA HIS A 404 17.83 -11.37 0.02
C HIS A 404 17.90 -10.48 -1.23
N VAL A 405 18.36 -9.24 -1.06
CA VAL A 405 18.56 -8.26 -2.14
C VAL A 405 19.51 -8.79 -3.21
N ALA A 406 20.67 -9.34 -2.82
CA ALA A 406 21.63 -9.89 -3.76
C ALA A 406 21.08 -11.11 -4.52
N GLY A 407 20.27 -11.94 -3.87
CA GLY A 407 19.59 -13.07 -4.51
C GLY A 407 18.60 -12.64 -5.59
N LEU A 408 17.84 -11.57 -5.36
CA LEU A 408 16.89 -11.02 -6.35
C LEU A 408 17.62 -10.48 -7.58
N ALA A 409 18.72 -9.76 -7.35
CA ALA A 409 19.52 -9.19 -8.44
C ALA A 409 20.25 -10.26 -9.23
N ALA A 410 20.91 -11.22 -8.56
CA ALA A 410 21.92 -12.07 -9.17
C ALA A 410 22.00 -13.50 -8.61
N GLY A 411 21.00 -14.00 -7.90
CA GLY A 411 20.94 -15.40 -7.46
C GLY A 411 20.93 -16.38 -8.64
N ASN A 412 21.74 -17.43 -8.57
CA ASN A 412 21.78 -18.47 -9.61
C ASN A 412 20.60 -19.46 -9.48
N SER A 413 20.57 -20.45 -10.37
CA SER A 413 19.57 -21.52 -10.36
C SER A 413 19.96 -22.78 -9.57
N ASN A 414 21.06 -22.77 -8.82
CA ASN A 414 21.52 -23.94 -8.06
C ASN A 414 20.61 -24.23 -6.85
N VAL A 415 19.76 -23.28 -6.47
CA VAL A 415 18.86 -23.36 -5.32
C VAL A 415 17.43 -23.58 -5.79
N SER A 416 16.69 -24.44 -5.09
CA SER A 416 15.26 -24.74 -5.35
C SER A 416 14.97 -25.07 -6.83
N SER A 417 15.87 -25.80 -7.50
CA SER A 417 15.76 -26.16 -8.92
C SER A 417 15.60 -24.96 -9.87
N GLY A 418 16.04 -23.77 -9.45
CA GLY A 418 15.94 -22.53 -10.22
C GLY A 418 14.62 -21.78 -10.11
N SER A 419 13.70 -22.22 -9.25
CA SER A 419 12.38 -21.59 -9.08
C SER A 419 12.43 -20.11 -8.68
N TYR A 420 13.51 -19.68 -8.01
CA TYR A 420 13.67 -18.31 -7.50
C TYR A 420 14.99 -17.69 -7.98
N ARG A 421 15.34 -17.98 -9.23
CA ARG A 421 16.53 -17.43 -9.88
C ARG A 421 16.44 -15.90 -9.90
N GLY A 422 17.55 -15.24 -9.55
CA GLY A 422 17.68 -13.79 -9.69
C GLY A 422 17.74 -13.35 -11.15
N VAL A 423 17.47 -12.08 -11.40
CA VAL A 423 17.34 -11.52 -12.75
C VAL A 423 18.65 -11.68 -13.56
N ALA A 424 19.78 -11.27 -13.01
CA ALA A 424 21.11 -11.40 -13.60
C ALA A 424 21.92 -12.54 -12.97
N SER A 425 21.39 -13.77 -13.11
CA SER A 425 21.86 -14.99 -12.43
C SER A 425 23.35 -15.37 -12.57
N ASN A 426 24.07 -14.80 -13.54
CA ASN A 426 25.50 -15.02 -13.76
C ASN A 426 26.35 -13.72 -13.70
N ALA A 427 25.78 -12.61 -13.23
CA ALA A 427 26.55 -11.40 -12.94
C ALA A 427 27.55 -11.62 -11.78
N ASN A 428 28.63 -10.85 -11.80
CA ASN A 428 29.55 -10.76 -10.67
C ASN A 428 28.92 -9.91 -9.56
N ILE A 429 29.05 -10.35 -8.31
CA ILE A 429 28.47 -9.69 -7.14
C ILE A 429 29.57 -8.98 -6.36
N ILE A 430 29.36 -7.70 -6.06
CA ILE A 430 30.25 -6.88 -5.23
C ILE A 430 29.48 -6.54 -3.96
N SER A 431 29.83 -7.20 -2.85
CA SER A 431 29.19 -6.98 -1.56
C SER A 431 29.85 -5.80 -0.84
N VAL A 432 29.07 -4.77 -0.54
CA VAL A 432 29.55 -3.56 0.13
C VAL A 432 28.68 -3.35 1.37
N ARG A 433 29.16 -3.81 2.53
CA ARG A 433 28.41 -3.72 3.77
C ARG A 433 28.47 -2.29 4.34
N VAL A 434 27.32 -1.64 4.40
CA VAL A 434 27.12 -0.28 4.92
C VAL A 434 26.02 -0.19 5.97
N LEU A 435 25.34 -1.32 6.27
CA LEU A 435 24.42 -1.47 7.39
C LEU A 435 24.98 -2.48 8.40
N ASN A 436 24.77 -2.21 9.69
CA ASN A 436 25.19 -3.09 10.78
C ASN A 436 24.24 -4.32 10.90
N GLY A 437 24.51 -5.19 11.88
CA GLY A 437 23.70 -6.41 12.12
C GLY A 437 22.23 -6.15 12.49
N ASN A 438 21.86 -4.92 12.83
CA ASN A 438 20.48 -4.49 13.11
C ASN A 438 19.83 -3.77 11.92
N GLY A 439 20.47 -3.77 10.74
CA GLY A 439 19.98 -3.06 9.55
C GLY A 439 20.16 -1.54 9.61
N GLN A 440 20.94 -1.01 10.55
CA GLN A 440 21.14 0.43 10.72
C GLN A 440 22.41 0.89 10.00
N GLY A 441 22.33 2.02 9.31
CA GLY A 441 23.46 2.62 8.59
C GLY A 441 23.79 4.03 9.04
N GLN A 442 24.94 4.53 8.60
CA GLN A 442 25.30 5.94 8.65
C GLN A 442 25.55 6.44 7.22
N GLN A 443 25.19 7.70 6.93
CA GLN A 443 25.47 8.30 5.62
C GLN A 443 26.97 8.29 5.28
N SER A 444 27.85 8.45 6.27
CA SER A 444 29.30 8.35 6.09
C SER A 444 29.77 6.98 5.60
N TRP A 445 29.19 5.89 6.13
CA TRP A 445 29.50 4.52 5.69
C TRP A 445 29.03 4.27 4.27
N LEU A 446 27.82 4.76 3.93
CA LEU A 446 27.29 4.69 2.57
C LEU A 446 28.18 5.46 1.59
N LEU A 447 28.56 6.69 1.92
CA LEU A 447 29.43 7.53 1.08
C LEU A 447 30.80 6.89 0.86
N ASN A 448 31.43 6.35 1.90
CA ASN A 448 32.70 5.62 1.79
C ASN A 448 32.55 4.35 0.93
N GLY A 449 31.44 3.63 1.06
CA GLY A 449 31.15 2.47 0.22
C GLY A 449 30.97 2.83 -1.25
N LEU A 450 30.23 3.90 -1.55
CA LEU A 450 30.05 4.41 -2.90
C LEU A 450 31.37 4.90 -3.51
N ASP A 451 32.21 5.55 -2.71
CA ASP A 451 33.54 6.01 -3.13
C ASP A 451 34.48 4.84 -3.46
N TRP A 452 34.46 3.79 -2.63
CA TRP A 452 35.18 2.55 -2.90
C TRP A 452 34.68 1.88 -4.18
N VAL A 453 33.37 1.84 -4.42
CA VAL A 453 32.78 1.32 -5.66
C VAL A 453 33.30 2.10 -6.86
N LEU A 454 33.28 3.44 -6.80
CA LEU A 454 33.78 4.29 -7.89
C LEU A 454 35.26 4.01 -8.18
N THR A 455 36.08 3.91 -7.14
CA THR A 455 37.52 3.61 -7.23
C THR A 455 37.79 2.23 -7.85
N ASN A 456 36.98 1.22 -7.50
CA ASN A 456 37.20 -0.17 -7.93
C ASN A 456 36.36 -0.60 -9.14
N ARG A 457 35.61 0.32 -9.75
CA ARG A 457 34.67 0.01 -10.84
C ARG A 457 35.33 -0.71 -12.02
N THR A 458 36.56 -0.33 -12.39
CA THR A 458 37.27 -0.94 -13.51
C THR A 458 37.77 -2.34 -13.16
N THR A 459 38.28 -2.53 -11.93
CA THR A 459 38.80 -3.81 -11.44
C THR A 459 37.73 -4.91 -11.45
N TYR A 460 36.52 -4.60 -10.99
CA TYR A 460 35.43 -5.58 -10.87
C TYR A 460 34.36 -5.44 -11.97
N ASN A 461 34.61 -4.60 -12.98
CA ASN A 461 33.64 -4.20 -14.00
C ASN A 461 32.27 -3.82 -13.40
N ILE A 462 32.27 -2.99 -12.36
CA ILE A 462 31.04 -2.52 -11.70
C ILE A 462 30.35 -1.56 -12.65
N ARG A 463 29.18 -1.98 -13.14
CA ARG A 463 28.35 -1.17 -14.05
C ARG A 463 27.00 -0.85 -13.46
N VAL A 464 26.58 -1.57 -12.42
CA VAL A 464 25.31 -1.36 -11.73
C VAL A 464 25.54 -1.29 -10.22
N VAL A 465 24.88 -0.33 -9.57
CA VAL A 465 24.84 -0.16 -8.12
C VAL A 465 23.38 -0.24 -7.68
N ASN A 466 23.11 -1.07 -6.68
CA ASN A 466 21.80 -1.19 -6.05
C ASN A 466 21.83 -0.60 -4.63
N LEU A 467 20.91 0.33 -4.36
CA LEU A 467 20.71 1.00 -3.07
C LEU A 467 19.31 0.65 -2.54
N SER A 468 19.20 -0.50 -1.89
CA SER A 468 17.97 -0.98 -1.23
C SER A 468 17.82 -0.44 0.20
N LEU A 469 18.26 0.79 0.41
CA LEU A 469 18.29 1.49 1.68
C LEU A 469 17.95 2.97 1.45
N GLY A 470 17.72 3.70 2.52
CA GLY A 470 17.61 5.15 2.42
C GLY A 470 17.42 5.84 3.75
N ALA A 471 17.35 7.16 3.68
CA ALA A 471 17.13 8.07 4.78
C ALA A 471 16.10 9.13 4.37
N THR A 472 15.52 9.83 5.33
CA THR A 472 14.58 10.93 5.05
C THR A 472 15.22 11.96 4.11
N ALA A 473 14.53 12.29 3.01
CA ALA A 473 14.99 13.28 2.03
C ALA A 473 14.62 14.70 2.47
N ILE A 474 15.36 15.25 3.44
CA ILE A 474 15.13 16.63 3.93
C ILE A 474 15.96 17.68 3.19
N ASP A 475 17.09 17.29 2.60
CA ASP A 475 17.95 18.17 1.79
C ASP A 475 17.66 17.97 0.30
N SER A 476 17.65 19.07 -0.46
CA SER A 476 17.53 19.04 -1.93
C SER A 476 18.55 18.08 -2.52
N TYR A 477 18.20 17.36 -3.59
CA TYR A 477 19.13 16.46 -4.28
C TYR A 477 20.42 17.17 -4.76
N THR A 478 20.40 18.49 -4.86
CA THR A 478 21.56 19.33 -5.20
C THR A 478 22.53 19.54 -4.04
N ASN A 479 22.07 19.35 -2.79
CA ASN A 479 22.86 19.53 -1.57
C ASN A 479 23.08 18.22 -0.80
N ASP A 480 22.18 17.25 -0.93
CA ASP A 480 22.29 15.94 -0.28
C ASP A 480 23.58 15.25 -0.73
N PRO A 481 24.51 14.93 0.21
CA PRO A 481 25.80 14.37 -0.14
C PRO A 481 25.70 12.99 -0.80
N VAL A 482 24.68 12.20 -0.47
CA VAL A 482 24.44 10.90 -1.09
C VAL A 482 23.96 11.11 -2.53
N CYS A 483 23.05 12.07 -2.77
CA CYS A 483 22.59 12.39 -4.13
C CYS A 483 23.74 12.91 -5.02
N LEU A 484 24.62 13.74 -4.47
CA LEU A 484 25.83 14.22 -5.15
C LEU A 484 26.79 13.07 -5.50
N LYS A 485 27.03 12.15 -4.58
CA LYS A 485 27.86 10.95 -4.84
C LYS A 485 27.18 10.04 -5.88
N VAL A 486 25.86 9.89 -5.85
CA VAL A 486 25.09 9.16 -6.88
C VAL A 486 25.28 9.80 -8.26
N LYS A 487 25.23 11.13 -8.37
CA LYS A 487 25.54 11.83 -9.63
C LYS A 487 26.95 11.47 -10.11
N GLU A 488 27.95 11.54 -9.24
CA GLU A 488 29.34 11.24 -9.59
C GLU A 488 29.51 9.82 -10.15
N LEU A 489 28.81 8.82 -9.59
CA LEU A 489 28.79 7.46 -10.11
C LEU A 489 28.17 7.39 -11.52
N VAL A 490 27.05 8.06 -11.73
CA VAL A 490 26.33 8.12 -13.01
C VAL A 490 27.16 8.81 -14.09
N ASP A 491 27.79 9.93 -13.77
CA ASP A 491 28.71 10.67 -14.64
C ASP A 491 29.90 9.75 -15.06
N ASN A 492 30.30 8.82 -14.18
CA ASN A 492 31.33 7.81 -14.45
C ASN A 492 30.82 6.54 -15.16
N GLY A 493 29.54 6.51 -15.57
CA GLY A 493 28.96 5.45 -16.40
C GLY A 493 28.40 4.26 -15.62
N ILE A 494 28.19 4.40 -14.31
CA ILE A 494 27.56 3.40 -13.45
C ILE A 494 26.05 3.67 -13.40
N VAL A 495 25.24 2.66 -13.65
CA VAL A 495 23.79 2.73 -13.46
C VAL A 495 23.49 2.61 -11.97
N VAL A 496 22.84 3.61 -11.37
CA VAL A 496 22.46 3.57 -9.96
C VAL A 496 20.94 3.35 -9.85
N ILE A 497 20.57 2.26 -9.17
CA ILE A 497 19.18 1.92 -8.84
C ILE A 497 18.96 2.20 -7.35
N ALA A 498 17.90 2.92 -7.03
CA ALA A 498 17.54 3.27 -5.65
C ALA A 498 16.09 2.87 -5.36
N ALA A 499 15.83 2.31 -4.18
CA ALA A 499 14.47 2.12 -3.69
C ALA A 499 13.74 3.47 -3.56
N ALA A 500 12.42 3.51 -3.72
CA ALA A 500 11.62 4.73 -3.52
C ALA A 500 11.32 5.04 -2.03
N GLY A 501 11.31 4.01 -1.18
CA GLY A 501 10.91 4.08 0.22
C GLY A 501 9.60 3.33 0.49
N ASN A 502 9.31 3.07 1.76
CA ASN A 502 8.18 2.24 2.20
C ASN A 502 7.15 3.04 3.03
N LEU A 503 7.03 4.35 2.78
CA LEU A 503 6.17 5.29 3.52
C LEU A 503 4.95 5.72 2.70
N GLY A 504 4.45 4.84 1.84
CA GLY A 504 3.34 5.09 0.94
C GLY A 504 1.97 5.25 1.62
N LYS A 505 1.85 4.85 2.88
CA LYS A 505 0.65 5.02 3.70
C LYS A 505 0.97 5.67 5.04
N ASP A 506 0.00 6.38 5.60
CA ASP A 506 0.04 6.76 7.01
C ASP A 506 -0.31 5.55 7.90
N SER A 507 -0.28 5.76 9.22
CA SER A 507 -0.66 4.77 10.22
C SER A 507 -2.12 4.31 10.12
N LEU A 508 -2.92 4.97 9.28
CA LEU A 508 -4.37 4.83 9.18
C LEU A 508 -4.76 4.21 7.83
N GLY A 509 -3.74 3.87 7.02
CA GLY A 509 -3.91 3.19 5.76
C GLY A 509 -4.20 4.11 4.57
N ASN A 510 -4.24 5.43 4.76
CA ASN A 510 -4.46 6.40 3.69
C ASN A 510 -3.21 6.57 2.84
N LYS A 511 -3.39 6.80 1.54
CA LYS A 511 -2.27 7.06 0.61
C LYS A 511 -1.56 8.35 1.01
N ARG A 512 -0.23 8.30 1.10
CA ARG A 512 0.64 9.47 1.29
C ARG A 512 1.49 9.71 0.05
N TYR A 513 1.47 10.97 -0.41
CA TYR A 513 2.36 11.49 -1.45
C TYR A 513 3.51 12.27 -0.81
N GLY A 514 4.59 12.46 -1.55
CA GLY A 514 5.73 13.25 -1.07
C GLY A 514 6.75 12.48 -0.23
N GLN A 515 6.71 11.15 -0.25
CA GLN A 515 7.43 10.29 0.70
C GLN A 515 8.63 9.56 0.07
N ILE A 516 9.13 10.07 -1.05
CA ILE A 516 10.34 9.55 -1.70
C ILE A 516 11.55 9.87 -0.82
N HIS A 517 12.27 8.84 -0.41
CA HIS A 517 13.44 8.96 0.47
C HIS A 517 14.74 9.23 -0.32
N SER A 518 15.82 9.58 0.37
CA SER A 518 17.17 9.68 -0.21
C SER A 518 17.84 8.32 -0.18
N PRO A 519 18.50 7.87 -1.27
CA PRO A 519 18.85 8.63 -2.49
C PRO A 519 17.82 8.52 -3.64
N GLY A 520 16.63 7.97 -3.39
CA GLY A 520 15.55 7.87 -4.38
C GLY A 520 15.02 9.21 -4.90
N ASN A 521 15.26 10.31 -4.18
CA ASN A 521 14.95 11.67 -4.63
C ASN A 521 15.93 12.20 -5.70
N SER A 522 17.07 11.54 -5.92
CA SER A 522 18.04 11.93 -6.95
C SER A 522 17.46 11.73 -8.36
N PRO A 523 17.49 12.75 -9.24
CA PRO A 523 17.07 12.57 -10.63
C PRO A 523 18.02 11.69 -11.45
N TYR A 524 19.26 11.54 -11.00
CA TYR A 524 20.31 10.75 -11.66
C TYR A 524 20.15 9.25 -11.40
N ALA A 525 19.57 8.87 -10.25
CA ALA A 525 19.20 7.49 -9.97
C ALA A 525 17.96 7.07 -10.78
N ILE A 526 17.86 5.76 -10.99
CA ILE A 526 16.62 5.10 -11.38
C ILE A 526 15.92 4.65 -10.09
N THR A 527 14.87 5.37 -9.70
CA THR A 527 14.14 5.20 -8.44
C THR A 527 12.97 4.26 -8.63
N ILE A 528 12.91 3.20 -7.83
CA ILE A 528 12.01 2.08 -8.02
C ILE A 528 10.98 1.99 -6.91
N GLY A 529 9.70 2.15 -7.25
CA GLY A 529 8.59 1.80 -6.38
C GLY A 529 8.24 0.31 -6.46
N ALA A 530 7.27 -0.13 -5.66
CA ALA A 530 6.89 -1.54 -5.58
C ALA A 530 5.49 -1.79 -6.14
N SER A 531 5.36 -2.79 -7.02
CA SER A 531 4.09 -3.39 -7.38
C SER A 531 3.80 -4.61 -6.51
N ASN A 532 2.51 -4.92 -6.40
CA ASN A 532 1.98 -6.14 -5.84
C ASN A 532 1.37 -6.93 -7.00
N THR A 533 2.07 -7.99 -7.38
CA THR A 533 1.66 -8.87 -8.48
C THR A 533 0.59 -9.86 -8.09
N ILE A 534 0.15 -9.81 -6.82
CA ILE A 534 -0.78 -10.74 -6.17
C ILE A 534 -0.45 -12.23 -6.38
N GLY A 535 0.80 -12.52 -6.76
CA GLY A 535 1.31 -13.85 -7.04
C GLY A 535 1.00 -14.41 -8.43
N THR A 536 0.48 -13.60 -9.35
CA THR A 536 0.19 -14.01 -10.73
C THR A 536 1.30 -13.55 -11.68
N THR A 537 1.31 -14.13 -12.88
CA THR A 537 2.18 -13.72 -14.00
C THR A 537 1.48 -12.75 -14.94
N ALA A 538 0.15 -12.57 -14.77
CA ALA A 538 -0.62 -11.63 -15.55
C ALA A 538 -0.40 -10.23 -14.99
N HIS A 539 -0.40 -9.23 -15.88
CA HIS A 539 -0.21 -7.83 -15.48
C HIS A 539 -1.51 -7.07 -15.25
N GLY A 540 -2.64 -7.63 -15.67
CA GLY A 540 -3.92 -6.92 -15.66
C GLY A 540 -4.49 -6.71 -14.25
N ASP A 541 -4.02 -7.50 -13.29
CA ASP A 541 -4.41 -7.56 -11.88
C ASP A 541 -3.33 -6.98 -10.94
N ASP A 542 -2.17 -6.58 -11.48
CA ASP A 542 -1.11 -5.93 -10.73
C ASP A 542 -1.61 -4.59 -10.15
N THR A 543 -1.14 -4.27 -8.94
CA THR A 543 -1.47 -3.01 -8.25
C THR A 543 -0.24 -2.38 -7.64
N ILE A 544 -0.27 -1.07 -7.33
CA ILE A 544 0.80 -0.44 -6.56
C ILE A 544 0.77 -0.99 -5.13
N ALA A 545 1.92 -1.50 -4.66
CA ALA A 545 2.04 -2.00 -3.30
C ALA A 545 1.70 -0.88 -2.30
N SER A 546 0.92 -1.23 -1.28
CA SER A 546 0.37 -0.26 -0.34
C SER A 546 1.45 0.60 0.33
N PHE A 547 2.56 -0.03 0.72
CA PHE A 547 3.71 0.60 1.35
C PHE A 547 4.58 1.43 0.40
N SER A 548 4.49 1.25 -0.92
CA SER A 548 5.40 1.92 -1.86
C SER A 548 5.31 3.44 -1.74
N SER A 549 6.42 4.11 -1.46
CA SER A 549 6.48 5.57 -1.42
C SER A 549 6.09 6.17 -2.78
N ARG A 550 5.44 7.33 -2.72
CA ARG A 550 4.87 8.05 -3.86
C ARG A 550 5.48 9.44 -3.96
N GLY A 551 5.66 9.92 -5.19
CA GLY A 551 6.15 11.27 -5.46
C GLY A 551 5.12 12.36 -5.18
N PRO A 552 5.39 13.60 -5.62
CA PRO A 552 6.69 14.07 -6.10
C PRO A 552 7.75 14.03 -4.98
N THR A 553 9.01 14.35 -5.27
CA THR A 553 10.01 14.53 -4.22
C THR A 553 9.67 15.76 -3.35
N ARG A 554 9.95 15.70 -2.04
CA ARG A 554 9.73 16.81 -1.09
C ARG A 554 11.00 17.21 -0.34
N SER A 555 12.17 16.82 -0.86
CA SER A 555 13.45 17.42 -0.49
C SER A 555 13.47 18.90 -0.83
N PHE A 556 14.20 19.71 -0.06
CA PHE A 556 14.22 21.16 -0.23
C PHE A 556 15.57 21.77 0.11
N TYR A 557 15.81 23.00 -0.35
CA TYR A 557 16.84 23.86 0.21
C TYR A 557 16.22 25.13 0.80
N THR A 558 16.95 25.79 1.69
CA THR A 558 16.51 27.04 2.31
C THR A 558 17.28 28.22 1.71
N THR A 559 16.56 29.24 1.25
CA THR A 559 17.18 30.47 0.73
C THR A 559 17.82 31.29 1.86
N SER A 560 18.64 32.29 1.51
CA SER A 560 19.26 33.20 2.48
C SER A 560 18.25 33.99 3.34
N ILE A 561 16.99 34.09 2.90
CA ILE A 561 15.88 34.74 3.62
C ILE A 561 14.97 33.75 4.36
N GLY A 562 15.37 32.47 4.48
CA GLY A 562 14.65 31.46 5.26
C GLY A 562 13.52 30.72 4.52
N THR A 563 13.28 31.00 3.24
CA THR A 563 12.22 30.34 2.45
C THR A 563 12.64 28.93 2.01
N LYS A 564 11.79 27.92 2.23
CA LYS A 564 12.01 26.56 1.71
C LYS A 564 11.61 26.47 0.24
N VAL A 565 12.49 25.89 -0.56
CA VAL A 565 12.30 25.60 -1.98
C VAL A 565 12.29 24.09 -2.18
N PHE A 566 11.12 23.52 -2.46
CA PHE A 566 10.97 22.08 -2.68
C PHE A 566 11.33 21.68 -4.10
N ASP A 567 12.03 20.55 -4.24
CA ASP A 567 12.48 20.03 -5.53
C ASP A 567 11.31 19.63 -6.42
N ASN A 568 10.28 18.98 -5.86
CA ASN A 568 9.03 18.55 -6.52
C ASN A 568 9.21 17.75 -7.83
N ILE A 569 10.21 16.88 -7.91
CA ILE A 569 10.50 16.06 -9.08
C ILE A 569 9.56 14.84 -9.15
N ILE A 570 9.16 14.42 -10.35
CA ILE A 570 8.40 13.20 -10.59
C ILE A 570 9.24 11.98 -10.18
N LYS A 571 8.74 11.22 -9.20
CA LYS A 571 9.28 9.93 -8.74
C LYS A 571 8.13 9.04 -8.24
N PRO A 572 8.28 7.70 -8.20
CA PRO A 572 9.41 6.93 -8.72
C PRO A 572 9.53 7.02 -10.26
N ASP A 573 10.63 6.54 -10.85
CA ASP A 573 10.77 6.50 -12.31
C ASP A 573 9.96 5.35 -12.92
N LEU A 574 9.90 4.21 -12.22
CA LEU A 574 9.05 3.05 -12.54
C LEU A 574 8.83 2.20 -11.27
N VAL A 575 8.00 1.16 -11.38
CA VAL A 575 7.79 0.17 -10.31
C VAL A 575 8.19 -1.22 -10.77
N ALA A 576 8.47 -2.12 -9.83
CA ALA A 576 8.76 -3.53 -10.11
C ALA A 576 8.21 -4.43 -8.99
N PRO A 577 8.07 -5.74 -9.22
CA PRO A 577 7.56 -6.68 -8.22
C PRO A 577 8.32 -6.56 -6.90
N GLY A 578 7.61 -6.24 -5.82
CA GLY A 578 8.20 -5.96 -4.50
C GLY A 578 7.40 -6.45 -3.31
N ASN A 579 6.25 -7.09 -3.53
CA ASN A 579 5.42 -7.62 -2.45
C ASN A 579 5.55 -9.15 -2.37
N LYS A 580 5.92 -9.66 -1.19
CA LYS A 580 6.07 -11.10 -0.89
C LYS A 580 6.98 -11.82 -1.89
N VAL A 581 8.14 -11.25 -2.17
CA VAL A 581 9.10 -11.81 -3.11
C VAL A 581 10.03 -12.79 -2.38
N ILE A 582 10.26 -13.96 -2.99
CA ILE A 582 11.12 -15.02 -2.46
C ILE A 582 12.55 -14.81 -2.93
N SER A 583 13.51 -14.86 -2.02
CA SER A 583 14.94 -14.83 -2.35
C SER A 583 15.80 -15.49 -1.26
N SER A 584 17.11 -15.52 -1.50
CA SER A 584 18.12 -16.12 -0.65
C SER A 584 18.05 -15.60 0.79
N LYS A 585 18.23 -16.50 1.76
CA LYS A 585 18.20 -16.24 3.20
C LYS A 585 19.59 -16.51 3.78
N SER A 586 20.10 -15.60 4.63
CA SER A 586 21.28 -15.92 5.44
C SER A 586 20.89 -16.71 6.70
N PRO A 587 21.71 -17.67 7.15
CA PRO A 587 21.42 -18.47 8.35
C PRO A 587 21.24 -17.62 9.61
N MET A 588 20.21 -17.92 10.41
CA MET A 588 19.96 -17.30 11.72
C MET A 588 19.99 -15.76 11.72
N ASN A 589 19.53 -15.15 10.63
CA ASN A 589 19.52 -13.69 10.53
C ASN A 589 18.43 -13.07 11.40
N LEU A 590 18.67 -11.84 11.87
CA LEU A 590 17.78 -11.13 12.80
C LEU A 590 16.34 -11.09 12.29
N MET A 591 16.12 -10.76 11.01
CA MET A 591 14.78 -10.67 10.42
C MET A 591 14.03 -12.00 10.52
N SER A 592 14.67 -13.11 10.18
CA SER A 592 14.08 -14.45 10.21
C SER A 592 13.88 -14.98 11.64
N VAL A 593 14.71 -14.54 12.59
CA VAL A 593 14.59 -14.93 14.00
C VAL A 593 13.44 -14.19 14.66
N GLU A 594 13.32 -12.88 14.41
CA GLU A 594 12.23 -12.06 14.94
C GLU A 594 10.90 -12.33 14.21
N ASN A 595 10.96 -12.76 12.95
CA ASN A 595 9.81 -13.05 12.11
C ASN A 595 9.95 -14.43 11.42
N PRO A 596 9.77 -15.55 12.15
CA PRO A 596 9.94 -16.90 11.61
C PRO A 596 9.09 -17.18 10.36
N GLN A 597 7.93 -16.54 10.25
CA GLN A 597 7.01 -16.64 9.11
C GLN A 597 7.61 -16.15 7.78
N LEU A 598 8.72 -15.41 7.80
CA LEU A 598 9.42 -15.01 6.58
C LEU A 598 10.20 -16.17 5.97
N SER A 599 10.61 -17.19 6.74
CA SER A 599 11.38 -18.31 6.21
C SER A 599 10.51 -19.29 5.41
N LEU A 600 10.97 -19.70 4.23
CA LEU A 600 10.33 -20.78 3.46
C LEU A 600 10.72 -22.17 3.97
N ASP A 601 11.92 -22.27 4.51
CA ASP A 601 12.50 -23.51 4.98
C ASP A 601 12.88 -23.41 6.46
N LEU A 602 12.60 -24.50 7.20
CA LEU A 602 13.04 -24.67 8.58
C LEU A 602 14.57 -24.92 8.67
N SER A 603 15.22 -25.13 7.52
CA SER A 603 16.67 -25.29 7.44
C SER A 603 17.36 -23.92 7.50
N ASN A 604 18.59 -23.90 8.03
CA ASN A 604 19.49 -22.74 8.01
C ASN A 604 20.71 -23.06 7.12
N GLY A 605 20.44 -23.72 6.00
CA GLY A 605 21.45 -24.25 5.08
C GLY A 605 21.94 -23.23 4.07
N ALA A 606 22.81 -23.68 3.16
CA ALA A 606 23.32 -22.86 2.06
C ALA A 606 22.30 -22.61 0.92
N ASP A 607 21.10 -23.19 1.05
CA ASP A 607 20.01 -23.13 0.05
C ASP A 607 18.75 -22.46 0.61
N SER A 608 18.84 -21.85 1.81
CA SER A 608 17.68 -21.32 2.51
C SER A 608 17.07 -20.10 1.82
N MET A 609 15.75 -19.98 1.88
CA MET A 609 15.01 -18.93 1.19
C MET A 609 14.04 -18.24 2.16
N MET A 610 13.74 -16.96 1.91
CA MET A 610 12.78 -16.18 2.69
C MET A 610 11.94 -15.24 1.81
N TYR A 611 10.74 -14.91 2.29
CA TYR A 611 9.86 -13.89 1.75
C TYR A 611 10.20 -12.52 2.34
N MET A 612 10.21 -11.49 1.51
CA MET A 612 10.23 -10.10 1.96
C MET A 612 9.33 -9.22 1.09
N SER A 613 8.87 -8.11 1.67
CA SER A 613 8.15 -7.05 0.97
C SER A 613 8.87 -5.72 1.15
N GLY A 614 9.00 -4.94 0.08
CA GLY A 614 9.58 -3.61 0.13
C GLY A 614 10.01 -3.10 -1.24
N THR A 615 10.13 -1.78 -1.38
CA THR A 615 10.82 -1.18 -2.53
C THR A 615 12.30 -1.60 -2.58
N SER A 616 12.86 -2.02 -1.44
CA SER A 616 14.14 -2.71 -1.32
C SER A 616 14.22 -4.05 -2.06
N MET A 617 13.08 -4.72 -2.31
CA MET A 617 13.00 -5.95 -3.11
C MET A 617 12.75 -5.64 -4.58
N SER A 618 12.02 -4.56 -4.89
CA SER A 618 11.83 -4.10 -6.28
C SER A 618 13.12 -3.56 -6.93
N SER A 619 13.91 -2.80 -6.17
CA SER A 619 15.18 -2.20 -6.64
C SER A 619 16.17 -3.23 -7.23
N PRO A 620 16.50 -4.37 -6.57
CA PRO A 620 17.45 -5.33 -7.11
C PRO A 620 16.94 -6.07 -8.35
N VAL A 621 15.61 -6.22 -8.51
CA VAL A 621 15.03 -6.75 -9.75
C VAL A 621 15.40 -5.85 -10.94
N VAL A 622 15.27 -4.53 -10.77
CA VAL A 622 15.65 -3.56 -11.80
C VAL A 622 17.18 -3.45 -11.96
N ALA A 623 17.95 -3.62 -10.88
CA ALA A 623 19.41 -3.70 -10.96
C ALA A 623 19.89 -4.89 -11.81
N GLY A 624 19.27 -6.06 -11.63
CA GLY A 624 19.50 -7.19 -12.51
C GLY A 624 19.10 -6.87 -13.96
N ALA A 625 17.93 -6.25 -14.18
CA ALA A 625 17.49 -5.88 -15.53
C ALA A 625 18.49 -4.93 -16.22
N ALA A 626 18.99 -3.93 -15.51
CA ALA A 626 20.04 -3.03 -16.00
C ALA A 626 21.32 -3.80 -16.40
N ALA A 627 21.73 -4.79 -15.60
CA ALA A 627 22.87 -5.64 -15.94
C ALA A 627 22.62 -6.47 -17.21
N LEU A 628 21.39 -6.97 -17.42
CA LEU A 628 21.02 -7.66 -18.66
C LEU A 628 21.09 -6.72 -19.88
N LEU A 629 20.58 -5.49 -19.76
CA LEU A 629 20.67 -4.50 -20.85
C LEU A 629 22.13 -4.17 -21.20
N LEU A 630 23.01 -4.12 -20.21
CA LEU A 630 24.44 -3.90 -20.40
C LEU A 630 25.17 -5.12 -20.96
N GLN A 631 24.69 -6.34 -20.72
CA GLN A 631 25.16 -7.53 -21.43
C GLN A 631 24.72 -7.50 -22.91
N VAL A 632 23.48 -7.07 -23.18
CA VAL A 632 22.94 -6.93 -24.54
C VAL A 632 23.71 -5.90 -25.35
N ASN A 633 23.98 -4.75 -24.76
CA ASN A 633 24.68 -3.64 -25.40
C ASN A 633 25.58 -2.93 -24.37
N PRO A 634 26.89 -3.23 -24.35
CA PRO A 634 27.80 -2.67 -23.35
C PRO A 634 28.05 -1.16 -23.49
N ASN A 635 27.69 -0.58 -24.65
CA ASN A 635 27.87 0.84 -24.98
C ASN A 635 26.75 1.73 -24.45
N LEU A 636 25.66 1.15 -23.91
CA LEU A 636 24.58 1.93 -23.31
C LEU A 636 25.10 2.80 -22.17
N THR A 637 24.65 4.05 -22.14
CA THR A 637 24.87 4.97 -21.02
C THR A 637 23.80 4.75 -19.94
N PRO A 638 24.02 5.22 -18.70
CA PRO A 638 23.00 5.13 -17.66
C PRO A 638 21.66 5.77 -18.04
N GLN A 639 21.68 6.90 -18.73
CA GLN A 639 20.47 7.58 -19.20
C GLN A 639 19.73 6.79 -20.28
N MET A 640 20.44 6.07 -21.16
CA MET A 640 19.81 5.16 -22.12
C MET A 640 19.19 3.95 -21.41
N VAL A 641 19.86 3.39 -20.40
CA VAL A 641 19.29 2.30 -19.58
C VAL A 641 17.99 2.77 -18.90
N LYS A 642 18.01 3.96 -18.29
CA LYS A 642 16.83 4.61 -17.69
C LYS A 642 15.71 4.82 -18.71
N MET A 643 16.05 5.28 -19.91
CA MET A 643 15.09 5.47 -21.00
C MET A 643 14.48 4.13 -21.44
N LEU A 644 15.29 3.10 -21.68
CA LEU A 644 14.82 1.80 -22.15
C LEU A 644 13.85 1.17 -21.16
N LEU A 645 14.18 1.20 -19.86
CA LEU A 645 13.34 0.67 -18.80
C LEU A 645 12.00 1.40 -18.68
N GLN A 646 12.00 2.73 -18.74
CA GLN A 646 10.77 3.52 -18.65
C GLN A 646 9.91 3.42 -19.90
N TYR A 647 10.52 3.53 -21.08
CA TYR A 647 9.81 3.55 -22.36
C TYR A 647 9.03 2.26 -22.59
N THR A 648 9.55 1.12 -22.13
CA THR A 648 8.92 -0.19 -22.29
C THR A 648 8.05 -0.61 -21.11
N ALA A 649 8.02 0.18 -20.04
CA ALA A 649 7.24 -0.12 -18.84
C ALA A 649 5.74 -0.25 -19.17
N GLN A 650 5.03 -1.06 -18.39
CA GLN A 650 3.62 -1.37 -18.61
C GLN A 650 2.75 -0.59 -17.61
N PRO A 651 1.83 0.26 -18.07
CA PRO A 651 0.97 1.03 -17.16
C PRO A 651 0.10 0.13 -16.28
N ILE A 652 0.12 0.35 -14.96
CA ILE A 652 -0.71 -0.34 -13.97
C ILE A 652 -2.07 0.33 -13.88
N ALA A 653 -3.15 -0.42 -14.04
CA ALA A 653 -4.51 0.10 -14.00
C ALA A 653 -4.81 0.92 -12.73
N GLY A 654 -5.33 2.14 -12.91
CA GLY A 654 -5.75 3.03 -11.81
C GLY A 654 -4.62 3.73 -11.07
N ALA A 655 -3.36 3.46 -11.40
CA ALA A 655 -2.21 4.17 -10.82
C ALA A 655 -1.94 5.49 -11.55
N ASN A 656 -1.47 6.50 -10.84
CA ASN A 656 -1.00 7.76 -11.45
C ASN A 656 0.53 7.86 -11.54
N THR A 657 1.04 8.85 -12.27
CA THR A 657 2.49 9.04 -12.50
C THR A 657 3.32 9.16 -11.22
N PHE A 658 2.79 9.71 -10.11
CA PHE A 658 3.53 9.76 -8.84
C PHE A 658 3.52 8.44 -8.06
N GLU A 659 2.66 7.49 -8.44
CA GLU A 659 2.63 6.15 -7.85
C GLU A 659 3.46 5.16 -8.66
N GLN A 660 3.33 5.19 -9.99
CA GLN A 660 3.93 4.20 -10.88
C GLN A 660 5.13 4.69 -11.69
N GLY A 661 5.38 6.00 -11.75
CA GLY A 661 6.30 6.58 -12.71
C GLY A 661 5.84 6.29 -14.15
N ALA A 662 6.70 5.64 -14.92
CA ALA A 662 6.41 5.17 -16.27
C ALA A 662 5.54 3.89 -16.33
N GLY A 663 5.40 3.16 -15.22
CA GLY A 663 4.68 1.89 -15.15
C GLY A 663 5.51 0.78 -14.51
N GLU A 664 5.04 -0.46 -14.65
CA GLU A 664 5.70 -1.66 -14.17
C GLU A 664 6.83 -2.13 -15.10
N LEU A 665 7.89 -2.67 -14.50
CA LEU A 665 9.07 -3.19 -15.18
C LEU A 665 8.72 -4.29 -16.19
N ASN A 666 9.13 -4.07 -17.43
CA ASN A 666 9.03 -5.02 -18.53
C ASN A 666 10.42 -5.32 -19.10
N ILE A 667 11.01 -6.45 -18.67
CA ILE A 667 12.35 -6.85 -19.11
C ILE A 667 12.34 -7.34 -20.56
N GLU A 668 11.26 -8.02 -20.99
CA GLU A 668 11.09 -8.46 -22.38
C GLU A 668 11.23 -7.27 -23.35
N GLY A 669 10.40 -6.25 -23.15
CA GLY A 669 10.38 -5.08 -24.00
C GLY A 669 11.72 -4.33 -23.97
N ALA A 670 12.28 -4.13 -22.78
CA ALA A 670 13.55 -3.41 -22.62
C ALA A 670 14.71 -4.12 -23.33
N VAL A 671 14.81 -5.45 -23.22
CA VAL A 671 15.83 -6.26 -23.90
C VAL A 671 15.62 -6.25 -25.40
N ARG A 672 14.39 -6.47 -25.88
CA ARG A 672 14.07 -6.45 -27.31
C ARG A 672 14.42 -5.10 -27.94
N LEU A 673 14.13 -4.01 -27.23
CA LEU A 673 14.46 -2.66 -27.65
C LEU A 673 15.97 -2.39 -27.62
N ALA A 674 16.68 -2.80 -26.56
CA ALA A 674 18.14 -2.67 -26.49
C ALA A 674 18.86 -3.44 -27.61
N ARG A 675 18.33 -4.61 -27.99
CA ARG A 675 18.87 -5.44 -29.09
C ARG A 675 18.71 -4.79 -30.46
N SER A 676 17.69 -3.95 -30.67
CA SER A 676 17.49 -3.25 -31.95
C SER A 676 18.39 -2.02 -32.11
N LEU A 677 19.11 -1.62 -31.05
CA LEU A 677 20.05 -0.51 -31.10
C LEU A 677 21.42 -0.93 -31.66
N ARG A 678 22.11 0.05 -32.23
CA ARG A 678 23.49 -0.08 -32.71
C ARG A 678 24.44 -0.50 -31.59
N THR A 679 25.44 -1.31 -31.95
CA THR A 679 26.58 -1.67 -31.07
C THR A 679 27.92 -1.32 -31.69
N ASP A 680 27.91 -0.87 -32.94
CA ASP A 680 29.07 -0.44 -33.72
C ASP A 680 29.50 1.00 -33.39
N VAL A 681 28.81 1.67 -32.47
CA VAL A 681 29.06 3.06 -32.07
C VAL A 681 29.24 3.21 -30.58
N ASP A 682 30.02 4.22 -30.22
CA ASP A 682 29.98 4.83 -28.90
C ASP A 682 28.90 5.91 -28.90
N PHE A 683 27.79 5.67 -28.23
CA PHE A 683 26.68 6.62 -28.14
C PHE A 683 27.09 7.98 -27.55
N ARG A 684 28.19 8.05 -26.77
CA ARG A 684 28.69 9.31 -26.21
C ARG A 684 29.19 10.28 -27.29
N LEU A 685 29.62 9.74 -28.44
CA LEU A 685 30.21 10.50 -29.54
C LEU A 685 29.17 10.89 -30.60
N LEU A 686 27.94 10.39 -30.50
CA LEU A 686 26.88 10.77 -31.43
C LEU A 686 26.46 12.24 -31.23
N THR A 687 26.00 12.80 -32.35
CA THR A 687 25.40 14.12 -32.46
C THR A 687 23.89 14.02 -32.33
N LEU A 688 23.25 15.13 -31.94
CA LEU A 688 21.80 15.17 -31.74
C LEU A 688 21.07 14.78 -33.04
N GLY A 689 20.17 13.80 -32.95
CA GLY A 689 19.37 13.32 -34.08
C GLY A 689 19.99 12.17 -34.87
N ASP A 690 21.23 11.78 -34.60
CA ASP A 690 21.84 10.60 -35.22
C ASP A 690 21.01 9.34 -34.97
N SER A 691 20.92 8.46 -35.96
CA SER A 691 20.19 7.20 -35.81
C SER A 691 20.88 6.30 -34.78
N MET A 692 20.10 5.89 -33.78
CA MET A 692 20.50 4.86 -32.82
C MET A 692 20.21 3.44 -33.33
N VAL A 693 19.48 3.34 -34.43
CA VAL A 693 19.02 2.10 -35.05
C VAL A 693 19.88 1.82 -36.30
N PRO A 694 20.32 0.58 -36.53
CA PRO A 694 21.07 0.23 -37.73
C PRO A 694 20.29 0.55 -39.01
N SER A 695 20.99 0.81 -40.12
CA SER A 695 20.33 1.07 -41.41
C SER A 695 19.51 -0.14 -41.87
N GLY A 696 18.29 0.11 -42.35
CA GLY A 696 17.35 -0.94 -42.81
C GLY A 696 16.60 -1.68 -41.69
N TRP A 697 16.81 -1.28 -40.43
CA TRP A 697 16.13 -1.86 -39.27
C TRP A 697 14.89 -1.07 -38.90
N THR A 698 13.83 -1.78 -38.54
CA THR A 698 12.62 -1.19 -37.97
C THR A 698 12.60 -1.41 -36.46
N MET A 699 11.97 -0.46 -35.76
CA MET A 699 11.78 -0.58 -34.32
C MET A 699 10.75 -1.67 -34.00
N PRO A 700 10.94 -2.40 -32.88
CA PRO A 700 9.96 -3.36 -32.42
C PRO A 700 8.61 -2.71 -32.12
N THR A 701 7.52 -3.45 -32.28
CA THR A 701 6.19 -3.03 -31.84
C THR A 701 6.19 -2.72 -30.35
N ALA A 702 5.60 -1.60 -29.96
CA ALA A 702 5.55 -1.08 -28.61
C ALA A 702 4.50 -1.78 -27.72
N SER A 703 4.56 -3.11 -27.67
CA SER A 703 3.75 -3.96 -26.80
C SER A 703 4.53 -5.23 -26.44
N SER A 704 4.19 -5.84 -25.31
CA SER A 704 4.76 -7.11 -24.86
C SER A 704 3.65 -8.08 -24.46
N THR A 705 3.87 -9.37 -24.70
CA THR A 705 2.99 -10.45 -24.26
C THR A 705 3.70 -11.25 -23.16
N VAL A 706 3.28 -11.05 -21.92
CA VAL A 706 3.86 -11.68 -20.72
C VAL A 706 2.74 -12.37 -19.96
N GLY A 707 2.97 -13.61 -19.51
CA GLY A 707 1.96 -14.39 -18.78
C GLY A 707 0.65 -14.61 -19.56
N GLY A 708 0.69 -14.61 -20.90
CA GLY A 708 -0.50 -14.74 -21.76
C GLY A 708 -1.26 -13.43 -22.02
N SER A 709 -0.88 -12.34 -21.37
CA SER A 709 -1.52 -11.03 -21.50
C SER A 709 -0.68 -10.08 -22.33
N THR A 710 -1.30 -9.41 -23.32
CA THR A 710 -0.62 -8.41 -24.15
C THR A 710 -0.91 -7.01 -23.63
N VAL A 711 0.14 -6.25 -23.33
CA VAL A 711 0.04 -4.89 -22.78
C VAL A 711 0.90 -3.93 -23.61
N SER A 712 0.34 -2.76 -23.92
CA SER A 712 1.06 -1.67 -24.60
C SER A 712 2.12 -1.07 -23.68
N TRP A 713 3.24 -0.68 -24.25
CA TRP A 713 4.26 0.05 -23.51
C TRP A 713 3.80 1.48 -23.22
N SER A 714 4.29 2.05 -22.12
CA SER A 714 4.02 3.43 -21.71
C SER A 714 4.52 4.44 -22.74
N GLN A 715 5.67 4.16 -23.37
CA GLN A 715 6.39 5.03 -24.31
C GLN A 715 6.70 6.42 -23.73
N ILE A 716 6.75 6.52 -22.40
CA ILE A 716 7.12 7.74 -21.69
C ILE A 716 8.46 7.61 -20.99
N VAL A 717 9.16 8.74 -20.87
CA VAL A 717 10.36 8.88 -20.05
C VAL A 717 10.17 10.08 -19.14
N THR A 718 10.19 9.87 -17.84
CA THR A 718 10.05 10.96 -16.86
C THR A 718 11.32 11.82 -16.83
N GLY A 719 11.13 13.14 -16.83
CA GLY A 719 12.14 14.15 -16.59
C GLY A 719 12.01 14.70 -15.16
N PHE A 720 12.23 16.01 -14.97
CA PHE A 720 12.00 16.64 -13.68
C PHE A 720 10.50 16.79 -13.39
N TYR A 721 9.88 17.80 -14.01
CA TYR A 721 8.49 18.20 -13.78
C TYR A 721 7.52 17.71 -14.86
N THR A 722 8.05 17.00 -15.84
CA THR A 722 7.36 16.61 -17.07
C THR A 722 7.79 15.20 -17.47
N SER A 723 7.03 14.59 -18.36
CA SER A 723 7.43 13.39 -19.09
C SER A 723 7.53 13.69 -20.58
N LEU A 724 8.40 12.94 -21.26
CA LEU A 724 8.58 12.99 -22.70
C LEU A 724 7.98 11.74 -23.33
N SER A 725 7.37 11.88 -24.50
CA SER A 725 6.92 10.75 -25.32
C SER A 725 7.25 10.94 -26.80
N GLY A 726 7.22 9.84 -27.55
CA GLY A 726 7.47 9.82 -28.98
C GLY A 726 8.52 8.79 -29.40
N SER A 727 8.38 8.28 -30.62
CA SER A 727 9.26 7.23 -31.16
C SER A 727 10.71 7.68 -31.38
N GLN A 728 10.97 9.00 -31.42
CA GLN A 728 12.33 9.53 -31.54
C GLN A 728 13.17 9.37 -30.27
N LEU A 729 12.55 9.13 -29.10
CA LEU A 729 13.29 8.83 -27.87
C LEU A 729 14.16 7.58 -28.04
N VAL A 730 13.68 6.60 -28.80
CA VAL A 730 14.34 5.31 -28.96
C VAL A 730 15.05 5.14 -30.31
N SER A 731 14.63 5.89 -31.33
CA SER A 731 15.19 5.78 -32.69
C SER A 731 16.32 6.78 -32.98
N LYS A 732 16.34 7.93 -32.29
CA LYS A 732 17.33 9.00 -32.50
C LYS A 732 18.07 9.33 -31.22
N PHE A 733 19.35 9.67 -31.37
CA PHE A 733 20.19 10.08 -30.27
C PHE A 733 19.75 11.44 -29.74
N GLN A 734 19.53 11.49 -28.42
CA GLN A 734 19.25 12.70 -27.66
C GLN A 734 20.48 13.03 -26.83
N ARG A 735 20.90 14.31 -26.74
CA ARG A 735 22.11 14.65 -25.96
C ARG A 735 21.92 14.45 -24.46
N VAL A 736 20.68 14.44 -23.96
CA VAL A 736 20.37 14.03 -22.58
C VAL A 736 20.82 12.58 -22.26
N TYR A 737 21.15 11.76 -23.27
CA TYR A 737 21.67 10.42 -23.07
C TYR A 737 23.17 10.36 -22.75
N ARG A 738 23.88 11.50 -22.76
CA ARG A 738 25.26 11.54 -22.28
C ARG A 738 25.31 11.38 -20.76
N ARG A 739 26.46 11.01 -20.22
CA ARG A 739 26.61 10.62 -18.80
C ARG A 739 26.43 11.79 -17.84
N ASP A 740 26.83 12.98 -18.28
CA ASP A 740 26.84 14.25 -17.57
C ASP A 740 25.46 14.92 -17.49
N ASN A 741 24.50 14.47 -18.30
CA ASN A 741 23.19 15.08 -18.43
C ASN A 741 22.09 14.28 -17.73
N SER A 742 20.94 14.93 -17.53
CA SER A 742 19.69 14.29 -17.14
C SER A 742 18.57 14.60 -18.15
N VAL A 743 17.56 13.71 -18.23
CA VAL A 743 16.42 13.90 -19.16
C VAL A 743 15.69 15.22 -18.91
N GLY A 744 15.61 15.64 -17.64
CA GLY A 744 14.96 16.88 -17.24
C GLY A 744 15.64 18.15 -17.75
N GLU A 745 16.95 18.13 -17.98
CA GLU A 745 17.72 19.28 -18.49
C GLU A 745 17.40 19.62 -19.95
N GLY A 746 16.81 18.69 -20.71
CA GLY A 746 16.40 18.93 -22.09
C GLY A 746 15.12 19.76 -22.24
N ILE A 747 14.54 20.25 -21.13
CA ILE A 747 13.25 20.93 -21.11
C ILE A 747 13.42 22.28 -20.41
N THR A 748 13.02 23.34 -21.08
CA THR A 748 13.05 24.71 -20.54
C THR A 748 11.66 25.17 -20.15
N PHE A 749 11.58 26.06 -19.17
CA PHE A 749 10.35 26.75 -18.79
C PHE A 749 10.50 28.26 -19.05
N GLY A 750 9.61 28.83 -19.86
CA GLY A 750 9.61 30.24 -20.21
C GLY A 750 8.25 30.68 -20.73
N ASN A 751 7.88 31.94 -20.48
CA ASN A 751 6.58 32.51 -20.87
C ASN A 751 5.37 31.65 -20.44
N GLY A 752 5.46 31.04 -19.25
CA GLY A 752 4.39 30.19 -18.69
C GLY A 752 4.26 28.80 -19.32
N SER A 753 5.17 28.39 -20.22
CA SER A 753 5.08 27.12 -20.93
C SER A 753 6.38 26.31 -20.86
N PHE A 754 6.25 24.98 -20.94
CA PHE A 754 7.38 24.08 -21.10
C PHE A 754 7.66 23.86 -22.58
N SER A 755 8.93 23.96 -22.97
CA SER A 755 9.39 23.75 -24.34
C SER A 755 10.63 22.86 -24.36
N LEU A 756 10.84 22.17 -25.49
CA LEU A 756 12.05 21.38 -25.69
C LEU A 756 13.23 22.34 -25.90
N ASP A 757 14.34 22.09 -25.20
CA ASP A 757 15.61 22.66 -25.58
C ASP A 757 16.19 21.85 -26.75
N ASN A 758 16.10 22.44 -27.95
CA ASN A 758 16.62 21.84 -29.19
C ASN A 758 18.15 21.70 -29.20
N THR A 759 18.85 22.20 -28.18
CA THR A 759 20.27 21.89 -27.93
C THR A 759 20.45 20.46 -27.42
N TYR A 760 19.45 19.92 -26.72
CA TYR A 760 19.50 18.61 -26.07
C TYR A 760 18.59 17.56 -26.68
N LEU A 761 17.42 17.96 -27.19
CA LEU A 761 16.36 17.09 -27.66
C LEU A 761 16.00 17.36 -29.13
N THR A 762 15.63 16.32 -29.87
CA THR A 762 15.19 16.45 -31.26
C THR A 762 13.77 17.02 -31.35
N SER A 763 13.50 17.75 -32.44
CA SER A 763 12.15 18.20 -32.76
C SER A 763 11.22 17.02 -33.08
N GLY A 764 10.00 17.04 -32.52
CA GLY A 764 8.99 15.99 -32.71
C GLY A 764 8.78 15.08 -31.51
N LEU A 765 9.40 15.38 -30.37
CA LEU A 765 9.01 14.83 -29.07
C LEU A 765 7.83 15.61 -28.48
N SER A 766 7.00 14.92 -27.72
CA SER A 766 5.89 15.54 -26.99
C SER A 766 6.26 15.71 -25.52
N ILE A 767 5.92 16.86 -24.95
CA ILE A 767 6.06 17.14 -23.52
C ILE A 767 4.69 16.95 -22.88
N ASN A 768 4.65 16.20 -21.78
CA ASN A 768 3.47 16.04 -20.95
C ASN A 768 3.77 16.55 -19.53
N ARG A 769 2.95 17.49 -19.06
CA ARG A 769 3.05 18.09 -17.72
C ARG A 769 2.00 17.54 -16.75
N ASN A 770 0.99 16.85 -17.26
CA ASN A 770 -0.11 16.37 -16.44
C ASN A 770 0.34 15.15 -15.64
N VAL A 771 -0.10 15.10 -14.38
CA VAL A 771 -0.11 13.85 -13.63
C VAL A 771 -1.26 13.04 -14.21
N ASN A 772 -0.95 11.98 -14.95
CA ASN A 772 -1.97 11.18 -15.61
C ASN A 772 -2.21 9.90 -14.83
N THR A 773 -3.46 9.45 -14.80
CA THR A 773 -3.79 8.06 -14.50
C THR A 773 -3.35 7.17 -15.65
N SER A 774 -3.21 5.87 -15.38
CA SER A 774 -2.68 4.87 -16.31
C SER A 774 -3.41 4.76 -17.65
N ASN A 775 -4.69 5.15 -17.70
CA ASN A 775 -5.50 5.21 -18.93
C ASN A 775 -5.26 6.50 -19.75
N GLY A 776 -4.30 7.34 -19.34
CA GLY A 776 -3.99 8.61 -19.99
C GLY A 776 -4.91 9.76 -19.61
N SER A 777 -5.93 9.53 -18.77
CA SER A 777 -6.75 10.62 -18.24
C SER A 777 -5.91 11.49 -17.28
N PRO A 778 -6.03 12.83 -17.35
CA PRO A 778 -5.38 13.68 -16.36
C PRO A 778 -6.03 13.44 -14.99
N PHE A 779 -5.22 13.06 -14.00
CA PHE A 779 -5.60 13.16 -12.58
C PHE A 779 -5.64 14.64 -12.14
N GLY A 780 -4.92 15.49 -12.88
CA GLY A 780 -5.05 16.95 -12.86
C GLY A 780 -4.45 17.57 -14.11
N ALA A 781 -5.09 18.64 -14.63
CA ALA A 781 -4.58 19.43 -15.75
C ALA A 781 -3.58 20.48 -15.25
N GLY A 782 -2.40 20.53 -15.86
CA GLY A 782 -1.29 21.34 -15.40
C GLY A 782 -1.45 22.83 -15.70
N THR A 783 -1.70 23.61 -14.66
CA THR A 783 -1.03 24.91 -14.47
C THR A 783 -0.41 25.05 -13.07
N LEU A 784 -0.79 24.21 -12.10
CA LEU A 784 -0.55 24.58 -10.70
C LEU A 784 -0.37 23.44 -9.68
N TYR A 785 0.49 22.48 -9.99
CA TYR A 785 1.06 21.62 -8.94
C TYR A 785 2.39 22.15 -8.40
N LEU A 786 2.95 23.21 -8.99
CA LEU A 786 4.36 23.57 -8.86
C LEU A 786 4.61 25.10 -8.95
N SER A 787 4.19 25.87 -7.95
CA SER A 787 4.90 27.10 -7.57
C SER A 787 4.51 27.52 -6.16
N TYR A 788 5.51 27.94 -5.39
CA TYR A 788 5.46 28.54 -4.05
C TYR A 788 4.12 29.13 -3.62
N GLY A 789 3.59 28.66 -2.48
CA GLY A 789 2.74 29.41 -1.56
C GLY A 789 1.40 29.96 -2.06
N VAL A 790 1.05 29.83 -3.35
CA VAL A 790 -0.19 30.36 -3.93
C VAL A 790 -0.76 29.33 -4.90
N LEU A 791 -1.98 28.89 -4.62
CA LEU A 791 -2.77 27.98 -5.45
C LEU A 791 -3.75 28.79 -6.32
N VAL A 792 -3.62 28.74 -7.65
CA VAL A 792 -4.64 29.18 -8.62
C VAL A 792 -5.23 27.94 -9.29
N GLY A 793 -6.56 27.85 -9.31
CA GLY A 793 -7.31 26.76 -9.93
C GLY A 793 -8.71 27.22 -10.28
N ASP A 794 -9.30 26.66 -11.34
CA ASP A 794 -10.68 26.86 -11.77
C ASP A 794 -11.62 25.90 -11.00
N GLY A 795 -11.71 26.08 -9.68
CA GLY A 795 -12.52 25.23 -8.83
C GLY A 795 -12.33 25.50 -7.33
N VAL A 796 -12.64 24.51 -6.48
CA VAL A 796 -12.53 24.65 -5.02
C VAL A 796 -11.05 24.64 -4.61
N LEU A 797 -10.60 25.79 -4.12
CA LEU A 797 -9.26 26.02 -3.59
C LEU A 797 -9.27 25.96 -2.06
N VAL A 798 -8.30 25.26 -1.47
CA VAL A 798 -8.05 25.27 -0.02
C VAL A 798 -6.57 25.62 0.18
N GLY A 799 -6.30 26.75 0.83
CA GLY A 799 -4.95 27.25 1.10
C GLY A 799 -4.90 27.99 2.44
N ASP A 800 -3.72 28.02 3.05
CA ASP A 800 -3.37 28.65 4.34
C ASP A 800 -2.81 30.07 4.11
N GLY A 801 -3.55 30.95 3.44
CA GLY A 801 -3.05 32.30 3.08
C GLY A 801 -3.95 33.12 2.15
N VAL A 802 -3.36 34.15 1.52
CA VAL A 802 -4.08 35.12 0.67
C VAL A 802 -4.53 34.50 -0.67
N ILE A 803 -5.82 34.63 -0.98
CA ILE A 803 -6.47 34.08 -2.18
C ILE A 803 -6.85 35.24 -3.12
N VAL A 804 -6.43 35.17 -4.39
CA VAL A 804 -6.84 36.13 -5.45
C VAL A 804 -7.52 35.34 -6.57
N GLY A 805 -8.78 35.67 -6.87
CA GLY A 805 -9.58 35.01 -7.91
C GLY A 805 -10.62 35.94 -8.53
N ASP A 806 -11.11 35.59 -9.72
CA ASP A 806 -12.09 36.33 -10.52
C ASP A 806 -13.55 35.83 -10.33
N GLY A 807 -13.85 35.25 -9.17
CA GLY A 807 -15.15 34.65 -8.85
C GLY A 807 -15.51 34.69 -7.36
N VAL A 808 -16.30 33.72 -6.90
CA VAL A 808 -16.76 33.63 -5.49
C VAL A 808 -15.65 33.05 -4.61
N LEU A 809 -15.24 33.83 -3.62
CA LEU A 809 -14.15 33.51 -2.69
C LEU A 809 -14.72 33.31 -1.28
N VAL A 810 -14.33 32.24 -0.59
CA VAL A 810 -14.63 32.00 0.83
C VAL A 810 -13.31 31.78 1.55
N SER A 811 -12.99 32.66 2.51
CA SER A 811 -11.74 32.64 3.29
C SER A 811 -12.06 33.03 4.75
N ASP A 812 -11.21 32.57 5.67
CA ASP A 812 -11.24 32.89 7.11
C ASP A 812 -10.41 34.13 7.49
N GLY A 813 -9.90 34.88 6.50
CA GLY A 813 -9.05 36.06 6.68
C GLY A 813 -9.46 37.27 5.83
N VAL A 814 -8.48 38.05 5.35
CA VAL A 814 -8.70 39.30 4.57
C VAL A 814 -8.94 38.98 3.09
N LEU A 815 -10.08 39.42 2.55
CA LEU A 815 -10.46 39.30 1.14
C LEU A 815 -10.30 40.64 0.39
N VAL A 816 -9.73 40.59 -0.81
CA VAL A 816 -9.71 41.72 -1.77
C VAL A 816 -10.13 41.19 -3.14
N GLY A 817 -11.20 41.74 -3.70
CA GLY A 817 -11.74 41.34 -5.01
C GLY A 817 -12.70 42.37 -5.61
N ASP A 818 -12.92 42.29 -6.92
CA ASP A 818 -13.70 43.23 -7.75
C ASP A 818 -15.18 42.79 -7.92
N GLY A 819 -15.66 41.88 -7.07
CA GLY A 819 -16.95 41.19 -7.20
C GLY A 819 -17.77 41.16 -5.91
N VAL A 820 -18.59 40.10 -5.72
CA VAL A 820 -19.38 39.89 -4.51
C VAL A 820 -18.54 39.19 -3.44
N LEU A 821 -18.41 39.79 -2.26
CA LEU A 821 -17.59 39.28 -1.16
C LEU A 821 -18.45 38.96 0.08
N ILE A 822 -18.19 37.81 0.70
CA ILE A 822 -18.86 37.32 1.92
C ILE A 822 -17.79 36.78 2.86
N GLY A 823 -17.74 37.27 4.12
CA GLY A 823 -16.79 36.80 5.12
C GLY A 823 -16.96 37.45 6.49
N ASP A 824 -16.37 36.82 7.51
CA ASP A 824 -16.73 37.02 8.94
C ASP A 824 -15.88 38.08 9.69
N GLY A 825 -15.00 38.80 8.98
CA GLY A 825 -13.94 39.63 9.58
C GLY A 825 -13.87 41.07 9.08
N VAL A 826 -13.03 41.31 8.07
CA VAL A 826 -12.81 42.62 7.44
C VAL A 826 -12.90 42.46 5.92
N LEU A 827 -13.83 43.20 5.31
CA LEU A 827 -14.12 43.16 3.88
C LEU A 827 -13.85 44.53 3.25
N ILE A 828 -13.02 44.56 2.19
CA ILE A 828 -12.73 45.76 1.40
C ILE A 828 -12.97 45.42 -0.07
N GLY A 829 -13.93 46.11 -0.69
CA GLY A 829 -14.24 45.92 -2.10
C GLY A 829 -15.12 47.06 -2.66
N ASP A 830 -15.09 47.21 -3.99
CA ASP A 830 -15.76 48.30 -4.72
C ASP A 830 -17.24 47.97 -5.07
N GLY A 831 -17.71 46.76 -4.75
CA GLY A 831 -19.03 46.21 -5.13
C GLY A 831 -20.02 45.99 -3.97
N VAL A 832 -20.79 44.90 -4.03
CA VAL A 832 -21.78 44.52 -3.01
C VAL A 832 -21.09 43.70 -1.91
N LEU A 833 -21.19 44.19 -0.67
CA LEU A 833 -20.57 43.57 0.51
C LEU A 833 -21.65 43.11 1.50
N ILE A 834 -21.58 41.85 1.93
CA ILE A 834 -22.46 41.28 2.97
C ILE A 834 -21.57 40.63 4.02
N GLY A 835 -21.64 41.12 5.26
CA GLY A 835 -20.85 40.61 6.37
C GLY A 835 -21.42 41.06 7.72
N ASP A 836 -20.97 40.39 8.76
CA ASP A 836 -21.32 40.54 10.18
C ASP A 836 -20.27 41.33 10.98
N GLY A 837 -19.10 41.64 10.37
CA GLY A 837 -18.00 42.43 10.93
C GLY A 837 -17.90 43.90 10.46
N VAL A 838 -16.68 44.44 10.39
CA VAL A 838 -16.43 45.84 9.99
C VAL A 838 -16.45 45.95 8.46
N LEU A 839 -17.43 46.70 7.94
CA LEU A 839 -17.63 46.94 6.50
C LEU A 839 -17.17 48.36 6.12
N VAL A 840 -16.25 48.45 5.16
CA VAL A 840 -15.87 49.71 4.51
C VAL A 840 -16.03 49.52 3.01
N GLY A 841 -17.04 50.16 2.43
CA GLY A 841 -17.33 50.08 1.00
C GLY A 841 -18.00 51.35 0.49
N ASP A 842 -17.82 51.61 -0.81
CA ASP A 842 -18.30 52.82 -1.48
C ASP A 842 -19.76 52.69 -2.01
N SER A 843 -20.44 51.56 -1.80
CA SER A 843 -21.82 51.30 -2.29
C SER A 843 -22.65 50.35 -1.40
N ALA A 844 -23.96 50.26 -1.70
CA ALA A 844 -25.08 49.92 -0.80
C ALA A 844 -24.95 48.68 0.12
N LEU A 845 -25.23 48.88 1.42
CA LEU A 845 -25.39 47.84 2.47
C LEU A 845 -26.87 47.45 2.68
N GLN A 846 -27.15 46.17 2.93
CA GLN A 846 -28.47 45.68 3.35
C GLN A 846 -28.32 44.64 4.46
N GLY A 847 -28.94 44.86 5.63
CA GLY A 847 -29.00 43.92 6.76
C GLY A 847 -30.45 43.76 7.22
N ASP A 848 -30.83 42.55 7.66
CA ASP A 848 -32.13 42.29 8.28
C ASP A 848 -31.99 42.14 9.81
N ASP A 849 -32.90 42.82 10.51
CA ASP A 849 -33.20 42.66 11.93
C ASP A 849 -34.59 42.02 12.02
N THR A 850 -34.77 40.90 12.72
CA THR A 850 -36.04 40.70 13.47
C THR A 850 -35.88 39.85 14.76
N PRO A 851 -36.38 40.30 15.93
CA PRO A 851 -36.22 39.65 17.24
C PRO A 851 -37.41 38.77 17.67
N ALA A 852 -37.20 38.04 18.78
CA ALA A 852 -38.05 37.03 19.42
C ALA A 852 -39.53 37.39 19.68
N MET A 853 -40.38 36.36 19.71
CA MET A 853 -41.65 36.34 20.43
C MET A 853 -41.65 35.19 21.45
N GLN A 854 -41.64 35.60 22.73
CA GLN A 854 -41.66 34.90 24.04
C GLN A 854 -40.43 34.12 24.49
#